data_AF-A0A558CSA4-F1
#
_entry.id   AF-A0A558CSA4-F1
#
_cell.length_a   1.000
_cell.length_b   1.000
_cell.length_c   1.000
_cell.angle_alpha   90.00
_cell.angle_beta   90.00
_cell.angle_gamma   90.00
#
_symmetry.space_group_name_H-M   'P 1'
#
loop_
_entity.id
_entity.type
_entity.pdbx_description
1 polymer ?
#
loop_
_entity_poly.entity_id
_entity_poly.type
_entity_poly.pdbx_seq_one_letter_code
_entity_poly.pdbx_strand_id
1 'polypeptide(L)'
;MNKVAEADQKQIFEAQMESAELEAVNALVSKNKTNVAITQQLALDASRLVSSSQERLAKQSESGFFKRLTRAISGKTSENQLLNQMDILQMQKFAWHYLQQLQQQNLINAQSIAVIRNNLGTMNEYIIETRDFLELAIDKIDNRLRHVENNTSFNNWSLNIDANKRRYKSIPKTLLILRLTYDFLRSHQDIVLTERDINNYLVTTLEKLDINCDEEIKLLEFISELIDQIEVVGIEQYRTAIDLSFDEHVVDSDYIQKNISGIGFNALYFLSDHYEKIVDLISDDQLCNSDEAREKIISKLFGSEFSELSAIYSIRDLICEMVGGSQLAIDVYKDEHGLNVVHDEIDEEQQPEIEALVSSLPDIRVHTFLDNHDSDESKRNYLLLLALCVENSESLNGLAREFIAHLTEKAGCPELQKEIIELADNARKHNEYQMVMRSLLDDDDKKYTWLLDAFFLLLLAQKPIESPQIKTIIGTLKPAQLKESLPNMLVIISGGDTSQVLDAVCKLAPFTQGWKNIIRYRELRFDQYFGEAEKRLSMASWAITRLNLEMSDVYRKGMEHAVFFSFSDGGLLSNFSDKAAATLCSQGRKSAISSLNEFRKKAADCISENRLALFEANGLISRWNQPSFEFKDVNHYSDFDLDNSADNEDWGDQFEHYYRQIEDKLVEFSEACDGATEQLSLFMKGNFDQSVLKLREQKRVEHLRQQELEKLEKQSVTIIKDGKENLFGIEWEKIENLPFDPENISHIKTDGKIWFIVASVNSNELFYRSEDGRDWQQVQLDTPDIKVWLDGVDIVNGMWIIKNRELREGTRDEGFYYSADAITWQHVPAPEPSERALSINDGYMFFEKILYFNGLWLWCGQQFEKYSYTEKGFFSDSTRTGHYRKIAIYCAQTLDGPWQSWDQTPQLSEGIEVEAICTLPGKNSLLAFCEYNSSFIRQKKKPETPPFVMYYGAAKAWKNCTWGGSANLGTSNSPIIANYGDKLMYFGWGEILCSDKGYEWSKQEATVTLYANERFPINDLTLFIRNGWSEIYLTQDAQSFQELALEEGNWSHLAANYRGILGVYYLNQHEETELRLGHYICQTKI
;
A
#
# COMPACT_ATOMS: atom_id res chain seq x y z
N MET A 1 10.33 35.38 -11.35
CA MET A 1 9.50 34.57 -12.26
C MET A 1 9.13 33.22 -11.65
N ASN A 2 10.05 32.47 -11.02
CA ASN A 2 9.73 31.18 -10.38
C ASN A 2 8.61 31.24 -9.30
N LYS A 3 8.58 32.27 -8.44
CA LYS A 3 7.52 32.42 -7.43
C LYS A 3 6.09 32.64 -7.95
N VAL A 4 5.94 33.10 -9.20
CA VAL A 4 4.60 33.30 -9.81
C VAL A 4 4.13 31.99 -10.45
N ALA A 5 5.04 31.24 -11.08
CA ALA A 5 4.74 29.91 -11.63
C ALA A 5 4.39 28.88 -10.54
N GLU A 6 5.01 28.96 -9.35
CA GLU A 6 4.69 28.12 -8.18
C GLU A 6 3.29 28.40 -7.60
N ALA A 7 2.86 29.67 -7.56
CA ALA A 7 1.54 30.05 -7.05
C ALA A 7 0.40 29.61 -7.98
N ASP A 8 0.62 29.70 -9.30
CA ASP A 8 -0.38 29.33 -10.31
C ASP A 8 -0.53 27.79 -10.43
N GLN A 9 0.53 27.00 -10.20
CA GLN A 9 0.45 25.53 -10.18
C GLN A 9 -0.31 25.01 -8.96
N LYS A 10 -0.12 25.61 -7.78
CA LYS A 10 -0.88 25.25 -6.57
C LYS A 10 -2.39 25.44 -6.75
N GLN A 11 -2.77 26.45 -7.54
CA GLN A 11 -4.16 26.74 -7.88
C GLN A 11 -4.81 25.66 -8.78
N ILE A 12 -4.04 24.86 -9.53
CA ILE A 12 -4.57 23.77 -10.37
C ILE A 12 -4.98 22.56 -9.51
N PHE A 13 -4.17 22.23 -8.50
CA PHE A 13 -4.36 21.06 -7.64
C PHE A 13 -5.44 21.27 -6.58
N GLU A 14 -5.58 22.49 -6.06
CA GLU A 14 -6.51 22.82 -4.96
C GLU A 14 -7.87 23.39 -5.47
N ALA A 15 -8.00 23.72 -6.76
CA ALA A 15 -9.23 24.33 -7.29
C ALA A 15 -10.33 23.30 -7.61
N GLN A 16 -11.47 23.46 -6.95
CA GLN A 16 -12.70 22.73 -7.27
C GLN A 16 -13.18 23.03 -8.71
N MET A 17 -13.70 22.00 -9.39
CA MET A 17 -14.36 22.16 -10.69
C MET A 17 -15.77 22.75 -10.53
N GLU A 18 -16.17 23.64 -11.43
CA GLU A 18 -17.57 24.05 -11.51
C GLU A 18 -18.43 22.88 -12.06
N SER A 19 -19.73 22.87 -11.75
CA SER A 19 -20.63 21.75 -12.09
C SER A 19 -20.62 21.37 -13.59
N ALA A 20 -20.54 22.35 -14.48
CA ALA A 20 -20.50 22.11 -15.92
C ALA A 20 -19.14 21.56 -16.40
N GLU A 21 -18.06 21.95 -15.73
CA GLU A 21 -16.72 21.45 -16.01
C GLU A 21 -16.62 19.97 -15.59
N LEU A 22 -17.16 19.62 -14.42
CA LEU A 22 -17.17 18.26 -13.90
C LEU A 22 -18.04 17.32 -14.76
N GLU A 23 -19.21 17.79 -15.23
CA GLU A 23 -20.04 17.03 -16.17
C GLU A 23 -19.31 16.74 -17.49
N ALA A 24 -18.51 17.67 -18.00
CA ALA A 24 -17.73 17.47 -19.22
C ALA A 24 -16.65 16.38 -19.04
N VAL A 25 -15.95 16.37 -17.90
CA VAL A 25 -14.98 15.32 -17.57
C VAL A 25 -15.66 13.97 -17.40
N ASN A 26 -16.78 13.91 -16.68
CA ASN A 26 -17.52 12.67 -16.48
C ASN A 26 -18.11 12.12 -17.79
N ALA A 27 -18.58 12.99 -18.67
CA ALA A 27 -19.03 12.61 -20.01
C ALA A 27 -17.88 12.08 -20.85
N LEU A 28 -16.68 12.68 -20.76
CA LEU A 28 -15.48 12.21 -21.46
C LEU A 28 -15.06 10.82 -20.98
N VAL A 29 -15.04 10.58 -19.66
CA VAL A 29 -14.73 9.27 -19.08
C VAL A 29 -15.78 8.24 -19.51
N SER A 30 -17.07 8.58 -19.40
CA SER A 30 -18.17 7.68 -19.77
C SER A 30 -18.15 7.32 -21.26
N LYS A 31 -17.80 8.28 -22.12
CA LYS A 31 -17.72 8.09 -23.58
C LYS A 31 -16.61 7.12 -23.99
N ASN A 32 -15.46 7.19 -23.33
CA ASN A 32 -14.29 6.40 -23.71
C ASN A 32 -14.11 5.13 -22.85
N LYS A 33 -14.94 4.92 -21.82
CA LYS A 33 -14.86 3.78 -20.89
C LYS A 33 -14.79 2.40 -21.56
N THR A 34 -15.39 2.25 -22.74
CA THR A 34 -15.41 1.00 -23.51
C THR A 34 -14.25 0.87 -24.51
N ASN A 35 -13.47 1.94 -24.73
CA ASN A 35 -12.27 1.93 -25.57
C ASN A 35 -11.03 2.15 -24.69
N VAL A 36 -10.35 1.03 -24.39
CA VAL A 36 -9.20 0.99 -23.48
C VAL A 36 -8.01 1.77 -24.07
N ALA A 37 -7.73 1.63 -25.36
CA ALA A 37 -6.60 2.29 -26.04
C ALA A 37 -6.73 3.82 -26.01
N ILE A 38 -7.90 4.35 -26.40
CA ILE A 38 -8.18 5.80 -26.36
C ILE A 38 -8.15 6.32 -24.92
N THR A 39 -8.66 5.55 -23.95
CA THR A 39 -8.64 5.93 -22.53
C THR A 39 -7.22 6.02 -21.99
N GLN A 40 -6.35 5.05 -22.29
CA GLN A 40 -4.94 5.12 -21.89
C GLN A 40 -4.21 6.28 -22.57
N GLN A 41 -4.43 6.47 -23.87
CA GLN A 41 -3.79 7.56 -24.62
C GLN A 41 -4.17 8.94 -24.08
N LEU A 42 -5.45 9.15 -23.74
CA LEU A 42 -5.89 10.40 -23.13
C LEU A 42 -5.36 10.57 -21.71
N ALA A 43 -5.12 9.49 -20.97
CA ALA A 43 -4.46 9.54 -19.66
C ALA A 43 -2.99 9.99 -19.81
N LEU A 44 -2.25 9.44 -20.77
CA LEU A 44 -0.88 9.88 -21.06
C LEU A 44 -0.84 11.35 -21.50
N ASP A 45 -1.72 11.74 -22.42
CA ASP A 45 -1.84 13.12 -22.90
C ASP A 45 -2.17 14.10 -21.75
N ALA A 46 -3.05 13.69 -20.81
CA ALA A 46 -3.38 14.47 -19.63
C ALA A 46 -2.20 14.61 -18.67
N SER A 47 -1.43 13.53 -18.43
CA SER A 47 -0.25 13.58 -17.57
C SER A 47 0.82 14.54 -18.09
N ARG A 48 1.05 14.53 -19.41
CA ARG A 48 2.00 15.43 -20.09
C ARG A 48 1.54 16.89 -20.06
N LEU A 49 0.24 17.13 -20.15
CA LEU A 49 -0.33 18.47 -20.04
C LEU A 49 -0.14 19.05 -18.63
N VAL A 50 -0.38 18.24 -17.59
CA VAL A 50 -0.24 18.65 -16.19
C VAL A 50 1.22 18.95 -15.84
N SER A 51 2.17 18.15 -16.31
CA SER A 51 3.59 18.34 -15.99
C SER A 51 4.30 19.43 -16.79
N SER A 52 3.71 19.91 -17.87
CA SER A 52 4.31 20.94 -18.72
C SER A 52 4.13 22.36 -18.15
N SER A 53 5.17 23.20 -18.19
CA SER A 53 5.04 24.59 -17.78
C SER A 53 4.17 25.40 -18.76
N GLN A 54 3.48 26.44 -18.27
CA GLN A 54 2.59 27.26 -19.11
C GLN A 54 3.30 27.90 -20.31
N GLU A 55 4.54 28.36 -20.12
CA GLU A 55 5.35 28.94 -21.21
C GLU A 55 5.71 27.89 -22.27
N ARG A 56 5.88 26.62 -21.86
CA ARG A 56 6.15 25.49 -22.75
C ARG A 56 4.88 25.05 -23.47
N LEU A 57 3.74 24.97 -22.78
CA LEU A 57 2.44 24.68 -23.38
C LEU A 57 2.01 25.73 -24.42
N ALA A 58 2.28 27.01 -24.16
CA ALA A 58 2.02 28.07 -25.13
C ALA A 58 2.84 27.90 -26.43
N LYS A 59 4.02 27.27 -26.36
CA LYS A 59 4.85 26.92 -27.53
C LYS A 59 4.46 25.57 -28.17
N GLN A 60 3.72 24.73 -27.44
CA GLN A 60 3.33 23.36 -27.82
C GLN A 60 1.82 23.21 -28.08
N SER A 61 1.07 24.30 -28.20
CA SER A 61 -0.38 24.29 -28.43
C SER A 61 -0.79 23.55 -29.71
N GLU A 62 0.14 23.39 -30.65
CA GLU A 62 -0.07 22.68 -31.92
C GLU A 62 0.26 21.17 -31.86
N SER A 63 0.76 20.67 -30.73
CA SER A 63 1.14 19.26 -30.55
C SER A 63 -0.07 18.31 -30.52
N GLY A 64 0.15 17.06 -30.91
CA GLY A 64 -0.90 16.03 -30.99
C GLY A 64 -1.61 15.78 -29.66
N PHE A 65 -0.84 15.66 -28.57
CA PHE A 65 -1.39 15.44 -27.22
C PHE A 65 -2.30 16.59 -26.77
N PHE A 66 -1.87 17.83 -27.02
CA PHE A 66 -2.64 19.02 -26.67
C PHE A 66 -3.94 19.09 -27.47
N LYS A 67 -3.88 18.85 -28.79
CA LYS A 67 -5.06 18.86 -29.67
C LYS A 67 -6.05 17.75 -29.36
N ARG A 68 -5.60 16.52 -29.12
CA ARG A 68 -6.47 15.38 -28.82
C ARG A 68 -7.26 15.61 -27.54
N LEU A 69 -6.57 16.00 -26.46
CA LEU A 69 -7.20 16.24 -25.18
C LEU A 69 -8.12 17.48 -25.22
N THR A 70 -7.68 18.57 -25.87
CA THR A 70 -8.52 19.78 -26.06
C THR A 70 -9.77 19.51 -26.88
N ARG A 71 -9.66 18.73 -27.95
CA ARG A 71 -10.81 18.32 -28.78
C ARG A 71 -11.73 17.38 -28.01
N ALA A 72 -11.17 16.46 -27.22
CA ALA A 72 -11.92 15.52 -26.41
C ALA A 72 -12.75 16.22 -25.32
N ILE A 73 -12.19 17.27 -24.71
CA ILE A 73 -12.86 18.06 -23.65
C ILE A 73 -13.84 19.09 -24.24
N SER A 74 -13.44 19.85 -25.27
CA SER A 74 -14.20 21.00 -25.77
C SER A 74 -15.17 20.71 -26.92
N GLY A 75 -14.99 19.58 -27.63
CA GLY A 75 -15.80 19.19 -28.78
C GLY A 75 -15.66 20.09 -30.03
N LYS A 76 -14.79 21.11 -30.03
CA LYS A 76 -14.59 22.06 -31.15
C LYS A 76 -13.29 21.77 -31.92
N THR A 77 -13.28 22.05 -33.22
CA THR A 77 -12.09 21.95 -34.09
C THR A 77 -11.17 23.18 -33.92
N SER A 78 -9.86 22.95 -34.15
CA SER A 78 -8.71 23.80 -33.81
C SER A 78 -8.62 25.20 -34.45
N GLU A 79 -9.64 25.65 -35.19
CA GLU A 79 -9.59 26.93 -35.92
C GLU A 79 -9.92 28.17 -35.07
N ASN A 80 -10.31 28.03 -33.80
CA ASN A 80 -10.94 29.13 -33.05
C ASN A 80 -10.32 29.54 -31.71
N GLN A 81 -9.10 29.12 -31.36
CA GLN A 81 -8.49 29.55 -30.09
C GLN A 81 -7.04 30.02 -30.27
N LEU A 82 -6.87 31.34 -30.41
CA LEU A 82 -5.68 32.02 -29.88
C LEU A 82 -5.76 31.92 -28.35
N LEU A 83 -5.22 30.83 -27.79
CA LEU A 83 -5.31 30.48 -26.37
C LEU A 83 -4.56 31.50 -25.50
N ASN A 84 -5.27 32.15 -24.59
CA ASN A 84 -4.68 32.99 -23.54
C ASN A 84 -4.14 32.09 -22.40
N GLN A 85 -3.23 32.61 -21.56
CA GLN A 85 -2.69 31.89 -20.38
C GLN A 85 -3.79 31.33 -19.44
N MET A 86 -4.93 32.02 -19.36
CA MET A 86 -6.10 31.59 -18.57
C MET A 86 -6.72 30.29 -19.09
N ASP A 87 -6.72 30.06 -20.42
CA ASP A 87 -7.24 28.84 -21.02
C ASP A 87 -6.29 27.65 -20.79
N ILE A 88 -4.98 27.90 -20.76
CA ILE A 88 -3.96 26.85 -20.51
C ILE A 88 -4.09 26.32 -19.07
N LEU A 89 -4.25 27.21 -18.08
CA LEU A 89 -4.50 26.84 -16.68
C LEU A 89 -5.78 26.03 -16.53
N GLN A 90 -6.84 26.44 -17.21
CA GLN A 90 -8.12 25.72 -17.20
C GLN A 90 -7.97 24.33 -17.82
N MET A 91 -7.23 24.19 -18.92
CA MET A 91 -6.96 22.90 -19.55
C MET A 91 -6.10 21.97 -18.68
N GLN A 92 -5.11 22.50 -17.96
CA GLN A 92 -4.34 21.72 -16.97
C GLN A 92 -5.22 21.24 -15.80
N LYS A 93 -6.16 22.08 -15.34
CA LYS A 93 -7.18 21.69 -14.36
C LYS A 93 -8.06 20.55 -14.87
N PHE A 94 -8.57 20.64 -16.10
CA PHE A 94 -9.35 19.55 -16.70
C PHE A 94 -8.56 18.23 -16.83
N ALA A 95 -7.29 18.31 -17.23
CA ALA A 95 -6.41 17.15 -17.36
C ALA A 95 -6.13 16.47 -16.02
N TRP A 96 -5.90 17.25 -14.95
CA TRP A 96 -5.72 16.74 -13.60
C TRP A 96 -6.96 16.00 -13.09
N HIS A 97 -8.13 16.63 -13.19
CA HIS A 97 -9.40 16.01 -12.75
C HIS A 97 -9.80 14.80 -13.61
N TYR A 98 -9.44 14.78 -14.89
CA TYR A 98 -9.61 13.60 -15.75
C TYR A 98 -8.76 12.41 -15.28
N LEU A 99 -7.50 12.64 -14.93
CA LEU A 99 -6.63 11.60 -14.34
C LEU A 99 -7.18 11.08 -13.00
N GLN A 100 -7.69 11.97 -12.15
CA GLN A 100 -8.33 11.59 -10.88
C GLN A 100 -9.58 10.72 -11.12
N GLN A 101 -10.43 11.06 -12.08
CA GLN A 101 -11.61 10.25 -12.42
C GLN A 101 -11.25 8.88 -12.99
N LEU A 102 -10.25 8.80 -13.86
CA LEU A 102 -9.76 7.51 -14.38
C LEU A 102 -9.18 6.64 -13.26
N GLN A 103 -8.44 7.22 -12.32
CA GLN A 103 -7.90 6.52 -11.14
C GLN A 103 -9.02 6.02 -10.22
N GLN A 104 -9.99 6.87 -9.85
CA GLN A 104 -11.14 6.50 -9.03
C GLN A 104 -11.95 5.33 -9.62
N GLN A 105 -12.09 5.31 -10.94
CA GLN A 105 -12.82 4.25 -11.66
C GLN A 105 -11.94 3.04 -12.03
N ASN A 106 -10.66 3.05 -11.65
CA ASN A 106 -9.65 2.04 -11.99
C ASN A 106 -9.53 1.77 -13.50
N LEU A 107 -9.56 2.83 -14.31
CA LEU A 107 -9.50 2.76 -15.77
C LEU A 107 -8.08 2.97 -16.33
N ILE A 108 -7.08 3.24 -15.48
CA ILE A 108 -5.67 3.34 -15.87
C ILE A 108 -5.02 1.96 -15.73
N ASN A 109 -4.36 1.47 -16.78
CA ASN A 109 -3.65 0.20 -16.71
C ASN A 109 -2.25 0.37 -16.06
N ALA A 110 -1.69 -0.73 -15.53
CA ALA A 110 -0.42 -0.71 -14.80
C ALA A 110 0.74 -0.08 -15.61
N GLN A 111 0.79 -0.34 -16.92
CA GLN A 111 1.83 0.18 -17.80
C GLN A 111 1.76 1.70 -18.00
N SER A 112 0.55 2.27 -18.11
CA SER A 112 0.37 3.71 -18.24
C SER A 112 0.70 4.45 -16.93
N ILE A 113 0.59 3.78 -15.78
CA ILE A 113 0.93 4.37 -14.47
C ILE A 113 2.42 4.70 -14.37
N ALA A 114 3.31 3.82 -14.87
CA ALA A 114 4.74 4.11 -14.90
C ALA A 114 5.05 5.36 -15.74
N VAL A 115 4.42 5.49 -16.91
CA VAL A 115 4.59 6.66 -17.80
C VAL A 115 4.01 7.93 -17.18
N ILE A 116 2.84 7.83 -16.55
CA ILE A 116 2.21 8.95 -15.84
C ILE A 116 3.07 9.40 -14.65
N ARG A 117 3.62 8.45 -13.88
CA ARG A 117 4.56 8.71 -12.78
C ARG A 117 5.80 9.44 -13.27
N ASN A 118 6.41 9.00 -14.37
CA ASN A 118 7.60 9.63 -14.94
C ASN A 118 7.32 11.02 -15.50
N ASN A 119 6.18 11.20 -16.17
CA ASN A 119 5.75 12.51 -16.66
C ASN A 119 5.53 13.49 -15.50
N LEU A 120 4.93 13.05 -14.39
CA LEU A 120 4.63 13.88 -13.21
C LEU A 120 5.83 14.08 -12.26
N GLY A 121 6.82 13.18 -12.27
CA GLY A 121 8.01 13.23 -11.41
C GLY A 121 8.93 14.43 -11.66
N THR A 122 8.73 15.17 -12.75
CA THR A 122 9.49 16.40 -13.07
C THR A 122 9.01 17.65 -12.31
N MET A 123 7.93 17.56 -11.53
CA MET A 123 7.40 18.67 -10.72
C MET A 123 8.00 18.67 -9.30
N ASN A 124 9.14 19.34 -9.14
CA ASN A 124 9.87 19.48 -7.88
C ASN A 124 9.07 20.27 -6.82
N GLU A 125 9.00 19.71 -5.60
CA GLU A 125 8.62 20.30 -4.31
C GLU A 125 7.14 20.35 -3.86
N TYR A 126 6.12 20.13 -4.70
CA TYR A 126 4.70 20.16 -4.25
C TYR A 126 3.93 18.82 -4.36
N ILE A 127 4.64 17.73 -4.64
CA ILE A 127 4.10 16.37 -4.84
C ILE A 127 4.32 15.53 -3.58
N ILE A 128 3.52 15.75 -2.54
CA ILE A 128 3.27 14.71 -1.52
C ILE A 128 1.94 14.02 -1.87
N GLU A 129 0.89 14.79 -2.12
CA GLU A 129 -0.42 14.26 -2.57
C GLU A 129 -0.35 13.50 -3.91
N THR A 130 0.47 13.93 -4.88
CA THR A 130 0.58 13.21 -6.17
C THR A 130 1.39 11.92 -6.03
N ARG A 131 2.25 11.82 -5.00
CA ARG A 131 3.03 10.62 -4.71
C ARG A 131 2.18 9.61 -3.94
N ASP A 132 1.39 10.08 -2.98
CA ASP A 132 0.37 9.27 -2.29
C ASP A 132 -0.74 8.81 -3.25
N PHE A 133 -1.17 9.67 -4.19
CA PHE A 133 -2.11 9.31 -5.27
C PHE A 133 -1.60 8.18 -6.16
N LEU A 134 -0.29 8.20 -6.50
CA LEU A 134 0.36 7.19 -7.33
C LEU A 134 0.66 5.91 -6.53
N GLU A 135 1.12 6.02 -5.28
CA GLU A 135 1.33 4.87 -4.36
C GLU A 135 0.01 4.15 -4.07
N LEU A 136 -1.10 4.89 -3.82
CA LEU A 136 -2.44 4.32 -3.66
C LEU A 136 -2.98 3.65 -4.93
N ALA A 137 -2.63 4.14 -6.13
CA ALA A 137 -3.03 3.52 -7.38
C ALA A 137 -2.24 2.22 -7.65
N ILE A 138 -0.94 2.22 -7.32
CA ILE A 138 -0.04 1.07 -7.42
C ILE A 138 -0.48 -0.03 -6.44
N ASP A 139 -0.68 0.29 -5.16
CA ASP A 139 -1.10 -0.66 -4.13
C ASP A 139 -2.46 -1.30 -4.43
N LYS A 140 -3.39 -0.56 -5.04
CA LYS A 140 -4.73 -1.07 -5.37
C LYS A 140 -4.75 -1.95 -6.62
N ILE A 141 -3.75 -1.82 -7.50
CA ILE A 141 -3.58 -2.63 -8.71
C ILE A 141 -2.74 -3.88 -8.40
N ASP A 142 -1.68 -3.76 -7.60
CA ASP A 142 -0.89 -4.90 -7.10
C ASP A 142 -1.74 -5.88 -6.29
N ASN A 143 -2.69 -5.36 -5.49
CA ASN A 143 -3.64 -6.20 -4.76
C ASN A 143 -4.70 -6.88 -5.66
N ARG A 144 -4.93 -6.38 -6.90
CA ARG A 144 -5.88 -6.96 -7.86
C ARG A 144 -5.26 -7.99 -8.82
N LEU A 145 -3.93 -8.02 -8.97
CA LEU A 145 -3.20 -8.90 -9.91
C LEU A 145 -2.67 -10.21 -9.27
N ARG A 146 -3.31 -10.71 -8.20
CA ARG A 146 -3.00 -12.02 -7.59
C ARG A 146 -3.53 -13.22 -8.39
N HIS A 147 -3.27 -13.30 -9.70
CA HIS A 147 -3.38 -14.55 -10.45
C HIS A 147 -2.01 -14.89 -11.07
N VAL A 148 -1.52 -16.09 -10.75
CA VAL A 148 -0.32 -16.69 -11.35
C VAL A 148 -0.79 -17.51 -12.54
N GLU A 149 -0.53 -17.03 -13.76
CA GLU A 149 -0.60 -17.89 -14.95
C GLU A 149 0.82 -18.23 -15.38
N ASN A 150 1.15 -19.52 -15.34
CA ASN A 150 2.41 -20.05 -15.86
C ASN A 150 2.41 -19.96 -17.39
N ASN A 151 2.74 -18.79 -17.95
CA ASN A 151 2.93 -18.64 -19.38
C ASN A 151 4.24 -19.31 -19.79
N THR A 152 4.12 -20.52 -20.35
CA THR A 152 5.24 -21.35 -20.81
C THR A 152 6.05 -20.63 -21.89
N SER A 153 5.46 -19.67 -22.63
CA SER A 153 6.12 -18.82 -23.62
C SER A 153 7.19 -17.90 -23.00
N PHE A 154 6.86 -17.18 -21.92
CA PHE A 154 7.81 -16.28 -21.24
C PHE A 154 9.01 -17.04 -20.65
N ASN A 155 8.75 -18.20 -20.05
CA ASN A 155 9.79 -19.09 -19.54
C ASN A 155 10.71 -19.60 -20.66
N ASN A 156 10.14 -20.01 -21.80
CA ASN A 156 10.94 -20.46 -22.94
C ASN A 156 11.78 -19.33 -23.54
N TRP A 157 11.26 -18.10 -23.61
CA TRP A 157 12.02 -16.94 -24.05
C TRP A 157 13.22 -16.66 -23.12
N SER A 158 12.98 -16.57 -21.80
CA SER A 158 14.05 -16.34 -20.82
C SER A 158 15.13 -17.44 -20.84
N LEU A 159 14.70 -18.71 -20.90
CA LEU A 159 15.61 -19.86 -21.02
C LEU A 159 16.46 -19.84 -22.30
N ASN A 160 15.91 -19.37 -23.42
CA ASN A 160 16.65 -19.22 -24.67
C ASN A 160 17.74 -18.14 -24.58
N ILE A 161 17.47 -17.03 -23.89
CA ILE A 161 18.45 -15.98 -23.63
C ILE A 161 19.54 -16.49 -22.68
N ASP A 162 19.15 -17.16 -21.59
CA ASP A 162 20.06 -17.77 -20.61
C ASP A 162 20.99 -18.81 -21.27
N ALA A 163 20.46 -19.66 -22.14
CA ALA A 163 21.25 -20.64 -22.89
C ALA A 163 22.29 -20.00 -23.83
N ASN A 164 22.04 -18.76 -24.27
CA ASN A 164 22.89 -18.01 -25.20
C ASN A 164 23.60 -16.82 -24.54
N LYS A 165 23.68 -16.78 -23.19
CA LYS A 165 24.21 -15.66 -22.38
C LYS A 165 25.50 -15.03 -22.91
N ARG A 166 26.44 -15.83 -23.42
CA ARG A 166 27.72 -15.34 -23.98
C ARG A 166 27.56 -14.41 -25.19
N ARG A 167 26.55 -14.63 -26.03
CA ARG A 167 26.26 -13.79 -27.20
C ARG A 167 25.65 -12.45 -26.81
N TYR A 168 24.89 -12.41 -25.72
CA TYR A 168 24.24 -11.19 -25.25
C TYR A 168 25.19 -10.31 -24.42
N LYS A 169 26.11 -10.89 -23.64
CA LYS A 169 27.13 -10.13 -22.89
C LYS A 169 28.10 -9.31 -23.75
N SER A 170 28.23 -9.62 -25.04
CA SER A 170 29.06 -8.82 -25.96
C SER A 170 28.34 -7.58 -26.50
N ILE A 171 27.06 -7.40 -26.20
CA ILE A 171 26.27 -6.24 -26.61
C ILE A 171 26.42 -5.15 -25.54
N PRO A 172 26.71 -3.89 -25.91
CA PRO A 172 26.76 -2.77 -24.97
C PRO A 172 25.46 -2.58 -24.18
N LYS A 173 25.56 -2.08 -22.94
CA LYS A 173 24.49 -2.06 -21.92
C LYS A 173 23.17 -1.48 -22.45
N THR A 174 23.20 -0.24 -22.93
CA THR A 174 22.02 0.52 -23.40
C THR A 174 21.33 -0.16 -24.57
N LEU A 175 22.12 -0.65 -25.54
CA LEU A 175 21.64 -1.38 -26.69
C LEU A 175 21.10 -2.77 -26.32
N LEU A 176 21.70 -3.44 -25.33
CA LEU A 176 21.23 -4.73 -24.83
C LEU A 176 19.85 -4.60 -24.17
N ILE A 177 19.64 -3.53 -23.37
CA ILE A 177 18.34 -3.19 -22.78
C ILE A 177 17.31 -3.03 -23.90
N LEU A 178 17.56 -2.15 -24.88
CA LEU A 178 16.63 -1.94 -26.00
C LEU A 178 16.34 -3.24 -26.76
N ARG A 179 17.39 -4.00 -27.08
CA ARG A 179 17.25 -5.22 -27.88
C ARG A 179 16.38 -6.26 -27.17
N LEU A 180 16.61 -6.50 -25.88
CA LEU A 180 15.82 -7.49 -25.13
C LEU A 180 14.41 -6.99 -24.84
N THR A 181 14.21 -5.69 -24.59
CA THR A 181 12.88 -5.11 -24.42
C THR A 181 12.01 -5.28 -25.66
N TYR A 182 12.54 -4.94 -26.85
CA TYR A 182 11.79 -5.09 -28.10
C TYR A 182 11.72 -6.55 -28.59
N ASP A 183 12.71 -7.40 -28.29
CA ASP A 183 12.63 -8.85 -28.56
C ASP A 183 11.56 -9.53 -27.71
N PHE A 184 11.44 -9.13 -26.43
CA PHE A 184 10.39 -9.59 -25.53
C PHE A 184 9.00 -9.19 -26.04
N LEU A 185 8.82 -7.94 -26.48
CA LEU A 185 7.58 -7.47 -27.13
C LEU A 185 7.22 -8.29 -28.37
N ARG A 186 8.17 -8.45 -29.31
CA ARG A 186 7.95 -9.19 -30.56
C ARG A 186 7.66 -10.66 -30.34
N SER A 187 8.25 -11.26 -29.31
CA SER A 187 8.03 -12.67 -28.98
C SER A 187 6.66 -12.94 -28.35
N HIS A 188 5.91 -11.89 -27.95
CA HIS A 188 4.66 -12.00 -27.20
C HIS A 188 3.58 -11.02 -27.71
N GLN A 189 3.49 -10.81 -29.03
CA GLN A 189 2.57 -9.84 -29.66
C GLN A 189 1.08 -10.11 -29.40
N ASP A 190 0.69 -11.37 -29.14
CA ASP A 190 -0.70 -11.78 -28.91
C ASP A 190 -1.11 -11.75 -27.42
N ILE A 191 -0.22 -11.28 -26.53
CA ILE A 191 -0.43 -11.30 -25.08
C ILE A 191 -0.41 -9.88 -24.53
N VAL A 192 -1.43 -9.52 -23.75
CA VAL A 192 -1.43 -8.28 -22.97
C VAL A 192 -0.41 -8.43 -21.84
N LEU A 193 0.70 -7.71 -21.95
CA LEU A 193 1.80 -7.81 -20.98
C LEU A 193 1.44 -7.03 -19.72
N THR A 194 1.64 -7.62 -18.54
CA THR A 194 1.49 -6.89 -17.28
C THR A 194 2.86 -6.43 -16.77
N GLU A 195 2.86 -5.45 -15.85
CA GLU A 195 4.10 -5.03 -15.16
C GLU A 195 4.78 -6.21 -14.46
N ARG A 196 4.00 -7.14 -13.91
CA ARG A 196 4.51 -8.36 -13.29
C ARG A 196 5.21 -9.27 -14.30
N ASP A 197 4.71 -9.39 -15.53
CA ASP A 197 5.36 -10.17 -16.59
C ASP A 197 6.70 -9.54 -17.02
N ILE A 198 6.72 -8.21 -17.13
CA ILE A 198 7.93 -7.44 -17.44
C ILE A 198 8.97 -7.65 -16.33
N ASN A 199 8.56 -7.51 -15.05
CA ASN A 199 9.46 -7.67 -13.91
C ASN A 199 9.97 -9.11 -13.75
N ASN A 200 9.08 -10.11 -13.81
CA ASN A 200 9.44 -11.51 -13.58
C ASN A 200 10.27 -12.13 -14.70
N TYR A 201 10.09 -11.67 -15.94
CA TYR A 201 10.74 -12.31 -17.09
C TYR A 201 11.76 -11.40 -17.77
N LEU A 202 11.40 -10.18 -18.19
CA LEU A 202 12.32 -9.29 -18.89
C LEU A 202 13.38 -8.69 -17.95
N VAL A 203 12.96 -8.08 -16.84
CA VAL A 203 13.89 -7.47 -15.86
C VAL A 203 14.77 -8.52 -15.21
N THR A 204 14.18 -9.62 -14.74
CA THR A 204 14.96 -10.75 -14.18
C THR A 204 15.97 -11.31 -15.19
N THR A 205 15.65 -11.36 -16.49
CA THR A 205 16.61 -11.79 -17.53
C THR A 205 17.72 -10.77 -17.75
N LEU A 206 17.43 -9.47 -17.70
CA LEU A 206 18.43 -8.39 -17.77
C LEU A 206 19.36 -8.40 -16.54
N GLU A 207 18.82 -8.61 -15.34
CA GLU A 207 19.58 -8.75 -14.09
C GLU A 207 20.51 -9.98 -14.14
N LYS A 208 20.03 -11.11 -14.69
CA LYS A 208 20.89 -12.28 -14.98
C LYS A 208 22.00 -11.97 -15.98
N LEU A 209 21.89 -10.92 -16.79
CA LEU A 209 22.93 -10.45 -17.71
C LEU A 209 23.85 -9.39 -17.10
N ASP A 210 23.79 -9.19 -15.79
CA ASP A 210 24.55 -8.22 -15.00
C ASP A 210 24.16 -6.75 -15.28
N ILE A 211 22.91 -6.50 -15.70
CA ILE A 211 22.34 -5.15 -15.80
C ILE A 211 21.60 -4.82 -14.50
N ASN A 212 21.99 -3.75 -13.82
CA ASN A 212 21.25 -3.24 -12.67
C ASN A 212 20.01 -2.47 -13.17
N CYS A 213 18.83 -3.08 -13.08
CA CYS A 213 17.59 -2.45 -13.52
C CYS A 213 17.05 -1.40 -12.53
N ASP A 214 17.54 -1.36 -11.30
CA ASP A 214 17.15 -0.35 -10.29
C ASP A 214 18.09 0.86 -10.27
N GLU A 215 19.07 0.91 -11.18
CA GLU A 215 19.95 2.05 -11.35
C GLU A 215 19.17 3.26 -11.90
N GLU A 216 19.29 4.40 -11.22
CA GLU A 216 18.78 5.68 -11.70
C GLU A 216 19.75 6.27 -12.74
N ILE A 217 19.21 6.61 -13.91
CA ILE A 217 19.93 7.21 -15.03
C ILE A 217 19.19 8.45 -15.53
N LYS A 218 19.94 9.51 -15.85
CA LYS A 218 19.37 10.64 -16.59
C LYS A 218 19.10 10.23 -18.02
N LEU A 219 17.96 10.61 -18.58
CA LEU A 219 17.64 10.30 -19.96
C LEU A 219 18.71 10.86 -20.93
N LEU A 220 19.30 12.01 -20.62
CA LEU A 220 20.43 12.56 -21.38
C LEU A 220 21.65 11.62 -21.38
N GLU A 221 22.00 11.01 -20.24
CA GLU A 221 23.11 10.07 -20.12
C GLU A 221 22.81 8.79 -20.91
N PHE A 222 21.58 8.26 -20.79
CA PHE A 222 21.12 7.10 -21.57
C PHE A 222 21.19 7.35 -23.09
N ILE A 223 20.69 8.50 -23.57
CA ILE A 223 20.70 8.87 -24.99
C ILE A 223 22.13 9.13 -25.48
N SER A 224 22.98 9.76 -24.65
CA SER A 224 24.38 10.01 -24.99
C SER A 224 25.18 8.71 -25.13
N GLU A 225 24.98 7.76 -24.22
CA GLU A 225 25.60 6.43 -24.29
C GLU A 225 25.07 5.64 -25.50
N LEU A 226 23.78 5.77 -25.80
CA LEU A 226 23.16 5.14 -26.96
C LEU A 226 23.73 5.68 -28.27
N ILE A 227 23.98 6.99 -28.39
CA ILE A 227 24.61 7.60 -29.58
C ILE A 227 25.98 6.96 -29.86
N ASP A 228 26.80 6.81 -28.82
CA ASP A 228 28.14 6.20 -28.91
C ASP A 228 28.05 4.72 -29.30
N GLN A 229 27.07 4.00 -28.74
CA GLN A 229 26.85 2.60 -29.09
C GLN A 229 26.33 2.44 -30.53
N ILE A 230 25.45 3.33 -31.01
CA ILE A 230 24.96 3.33 -32.40
C ILE A 230 26.11 3.54 -33.38
N GLU A 231 27.11 4.36 -33.04
CA GLU A 231 28.29 4.56 -33.88
C GLU A 231 29.03 3.23 -34.13
N VAL A 232 29.06 2.36 -33.11
CA VAL A 232 29.74 1.06 -33.15
C VAL A 232 28.94 -0.02 -33.89
N VAL A 233 27.62 -0.11 -33.67
CA VAL A 233 26.76 -1.15 -34.32
C VAL A 233 26.12 -0.72 -35.64
N GLY A 234 26.04 0.59 -35.90
CA GLY A 234 25.40 1.18 -37.07
C GLY A 234 23.92 1.53 -36.87
N ILE A 235 23.51 2.66 -37.43
CA ILE A 235 22.16 3.22 -37.34
C ILE A 235 21.05 2.27 -37.82
N GLU A 236 21.32 1.47 -38.86
CA GLU A 236 20.35 0.51 -39.38
C GLU A 236 20.04 -0.64 -38.40
N GLN A 237 21.04 -1.07 -37.61
CA GLN A 237 20.82 -2.09 -36.58
C GLN A 237 20.03 -1.53 -35.40
N TYR A 238 20.23 -0.25 -35.07
CA TYR A 238 19.44 0.45 -34.07
C TYR A 238 17.99 0.63 -34.50
N ARG A 239 17.75 1.10 -35.73
CA ARG A 239 16.40 1.22 -36.32
C ARG A 239 15.67 -0.11 -36.31
N THR A 240 16.36 -1.19 -36.71
CA THR A 240 15.80 -2.55 -36.64
C THR A 240 15.50 -3.00 -35.21
N ALA A 241 16.32 -2.58 -34.23
CA ALA A 241 16.12 -2.97 -32.84
C ALA A 241 14.84 -2.38 -32.24
N ILE A 242 14.52 -1.12 -32.57
CA ILE A 242 13.33 -0.41 -32.05
C ILE A 242 12.10 -0.47 -32.98
N ASP A 243 12.20 -1.15 -34.13
CA ASP A 243 11.09 -1.24 -35.10
C ASP A 243 9.82 -1.84 -34.49
N LEU A 244 8.68 -1.16 -34.68
CA LEU A 244 7.36 -1.63 -34.25
C LEU A 244 6.55 -2.08 -35.45
N SER A 245 6.33 -3.39 -35.51
CA SER A 245 5.57 -4.03 -36.58
C SER A 245 4.65 -5.12 -36.04
N PHE A 246 3.49 -5.28 -36.68
CA PHE A 246 2.47 -6.29 -36.39
C PHE A 246 1.75 -6.65 -37.71
N ASP A 247 1.37 -7.91 -37.93
CA ASP A 247 0.54 -8.35 -39.08
C ASP A 247 0.89 -7.69 -40.44
N GLU A 248 2.18 -7.64 -40.80
CA GLU A 248 2.73 -6.98 -42.01
C GLU A 248 2.68 -5.43 -42.05
N HIS A 249 2.18 -4.78 -41.00
CA HIS A 249 2.16 -3.33 -40.83
C HIS A 249 3.37 -2.85 -40.01
N VAL A 250 3.92 -1.70 -40.37
CA VAL A 250 4.99 -1.02 -39.64
C VAL A 250 4.47 0.32 -39.15
N VAL A 251 4.61 0.59 -37.85
CA VAL A 251 4.21 1.86 -37.23
C VAL A 251 5.37 2.85 -37.42
N ASP A 252 5.16 3.86 -38.27
CA ASP A 252 6.20 4.84 -38.60
C ASP A 252 6.60 5.72 -37.39
N SER A 253 7.88 6.09 -37.32
CA SER A 253 8.46 6.96 -36.28
C SER A 253 7.72 8.30 -36.14
N ASP A 254 7.30 8.92 -37.25
CA ASP A 254 6.53 10.17 -37.26
C ASP A 254 5.13 9.97 -36.66
N TYR A 255 4.53 8.79 -36.84
CA TYR A 255 3.26 8.44 -36.21
C TYR A 255 3.43 8.30 -34.71
N ILE A 256 4.46 7.57 -34.26
CA ILE A 256 4.74 7.35 -32.83
C ILE A 256 4.96 8.69 -32.11
N GLN A 257 5.84 9.54 -32.65
CA GLN A 257 6.16 10.85 -32.07
C GLN A 257 4.96 11.80 -32.00
N LYS A 258 3.99 11.67 -32.91
CA LYS A 258 2.75 12.48 -32.91
C LYS A 258 1.66 11.91 -32.01
N ASN A 259 1.62 10.59 -31.85
CA ASN A 259 0.49 9.90 -31.23
C ASN A 259 0.74 9.42 -29.80
N ILE A 260 1.97 9.16 -29.39
CA ILE A 260 2.28 8.62 -28.05
C ILE A 260 2.96 9.68 -27.18
N SER A 261 2.68 9.67 -25.87
CA SER A 261 3.08 10.74 -24.93
C SER A 261 4.06 10.28 -23.83
N GLY A 262 5.01 9.39 -24.17
CA GLY A 262 6.16 9.02 -23.32
C GLY A 262 7.44 9.77 -23.71
N ILE A 263 8.17 10.36 -22.75
CA ILE A 263 9.36 11.18 -23.02
C ILE A 263 10.56 10.30 -23.39
N GLY A 264 10.85 9.27 -22.61
CA GLY A 264 11.94 8.33 -22.86
C GLY A 264 11.67 7.47 -24.10
N PHE A 265 10.43 7.03 -24.30
CA PHE A 265 10.03 6.25 -25.48
C PHE A 265 10.17 7.06 -26.77
N ASN A 266 9.60 8.27 -26.84
CA ASN A 266 9.70 9.11 -28.05
C ASN A 266 11.13 9.59 -28.33
N ALA A 267 11.97 9.75 -27.31
CA ALA A 267 13.37 10.13 -27.50
C ALA A 267 14.13 9.10 -28.37
N LEU A 268 13.77 7.82 -28.32
CA LEU A 268 14.37 6.78 -29.15
C LEU A 268 14.07 6.98 -30.64
N TYR A 269 12.83 7.31 -30.97
CA TYR A 269 12.36 7.53 -32.34
C TYR A 269 12.86 8.86 -32.90
N PHE A 270 12.86 9.91 -32.07
CA PHE A 270 13.49 11.19 -32.42
C PHE A 270 14.99 11.00 -32.72
N LEU A 271 15.69 10.20 -31.89
CA LEU A 271 17.09 9.86 -32.14
C LEU A 271 17.26 9.12 -33.47
N SER A 272 16.39 8.16 -33.80
CA SER A 272 16.43 7.44 -35.07
C SER A 272 16.36 8.36 -36.30
N ASP A 273 15.49 9.37 -36.24
CA ASP A 273 15.24 10.27 -37.37
C ASP A 273 16.29 11.37 -37.49
N HIS A 274 16.95 11.72 -36.37
CA HIS A 274 17.89 12.84 -36.31
C HIS A 274 19.34 12.44 -36.01
N TYR A 275 19.64 11.13 -35.93
CA TYR A 275 20.96 10.62 -35.55
C TYR A 275 22.10 11.23 -36.37
N GLU A 276 22.02 11.19 -37.70
CA GLU A 276 23.07 11.70 -38.59
C GLU A 276 23.34 13.19 -38.35
N LYS A 277 22.28 13.98 -38.18
CA LYS A 277 22.38 15.41 -37.87
C LYS A 277 22.97 15.67 -36.48
N ILE A 278 22.66 14.83 -35.50
CA ILE A 278 23.22 14.91 -34.15
C ILE A 278 24.72 14.59 -34.20
N VAL A 279 25.10 13.49 -34.86
CA VAL A 279 26.50 13.06 -35.03
C VAL A 279 27.33 14.11 -35.76
N ASP A 280 26.81 14.68 -36.86
CA ASP A 280 27.49 15.74 -37.61
C ASP A 280 27.82 16.97 -36.74
N LEU A 281 26.93 17.32 -35.80
CA LEU A 281 27.11 18.47 -34.92
C LEU A 281 28.03 18.20 -33.72
N ILE A 282 28.02 16.98 -33.17
CA ILE A 282 28.91 16.61 -32.06
C ILE A 282 30.31 16.21 -32.55
N SER A 283 30.46 15.88 -33.83
CA SER A 283 31.77 15.55 -34.46
C SER A 283 32.51 16.77 -35.00
N ASP A 284 31.89 17.96 -34.97
CA ASP A 284 32.55 19.22 -35.35
C ASP A 284 33.34 19.78 -34.16
N ASP A 285 34.66 19.62 -34.19
CA ASP A 285 35.61 20.09 -33.17
C ASP A 285 35.51 21.60 -32.86
N GLN A 286 34.91 22.41 -33.75
CA GLN A 286 34.68 23.85 -33.50
C GLN A 286 33.40 24.12 -32.70
N LEU A 287 32.41 23.23 -32.79
CA LEU A 287 31.13 23.32 -32.10
C LEU A 287 31.11 22.51 -30.80
N CYS A 288 31.76 21.36 -30.78
CA CYS A 288 31.78 20.39 -29.69
C CYS A 288 33.23 20.13 -29.23
N ASN A 289 33.71 20.94 -28.28
CA ASN A 289 35.10 20.91 -27.81
C ASN A 289 35.28 20.39 -26.37
N SER A 290 34.19 19.99 -25.71
CA SER A 290 34.20 19.37 -24.38
C SER A 290 32.95 18.50 -24.20
N ASP A 291 32.97 17.63 -23.19
CA ASP A 291 31.82 16.80 -22.84
C ASP A 291 30.60 17.65 -22.45
N GLU A 292 30.80 18.79 -21.78
CA GLU A 292 29.70 19.72 -21.48
C GLU A 292 29.14 20.39 -22.73
N ALA A 293 29.98 20.65 -23.75
CA ALA A 293 29.51 21.16 -25.04
C ALA A 293 28.69 20.08 -25.78
N ARG A 294 29.14 18.82 -25.73
CA ARG A 294 28.44 17.66 -26.30
C ARG A 294 27.05 17.48 -25.69
N GLU A 295 26.98 17.41 -24.36
CA GLU A 295 25.71 17.29 -23.63
C GLU A 295 24.76 18.45 -23.94
N LYS A 296 25.28 19.67 -24.00
CA LYS A 296 24.49 20.86 -24.34
C LYS A 296 23.98 20.85 -25.78
N ILE A 297 24.75 20.34 -26.73
CA ILE A 297 24.32 20.18 -28.13
C ILE A 297 23.21 19.12 -28.22
N ILE A 298 23.42 17.94 -27.62
CA ILE A 298 22.45 16.84 -27.60
C ILE A 298 21.15 17.33 -26.94
N SER A 299 21.24 17.83 -25.71
CA SER A 299 20.08 18.34 -24.95
C SER A 299 19.31 19.43 -25.73
N LYS A 300 20.02 20.34 -26.40
CA LYS A 300 19.40 21.42 -27.20
C LYS A 300 18.76 20.93 -28.51
N LEU A 301 19.25 19.85 -29.12
CA LEU A 301 18.68 19.27 -30.34
C LEU A 301 17.37 18.54 -30.08
N PHE A 302 17.28 17.82 -28.96
CA PHE A 302 16.01 17.32 -28.44
C PHE A 302 15.14 18.49 -27.94
N GLY A 303 15.75 19.58 -27.48
CA GLY A 303 15.08 20.86 -27.27
C GLY A 303 14.06 20.86 -26.13
N SER A 304 13.25 21.91 -26.05
CA SER A 304 12.27 22.07 -24.97
C SER A 304 11.13 21.07 -25.02
N GLU A 305 10.95 20.34 -26.14
CA GLU A 305 9.85 19.40 -26.34
C GLU A 305 9.96 18.12 -25.51
N PHE A 306 11.21 17.71 -25.22
CA PHE A 306 11.56 16.55 -24.38
C PHE A 306 12.11 16.97 -23.02
N SER A 307 11.77 18.17 -22.54
CA SER A 307 12.33 18.74 -21.31
C SER A 307 13.87 18.73 -21.28
N GLU A 308 14.53 18.96 -22.43
CA GLU A 308 15.99 18.97 -22.53
C GLU A 308 16.66 17.64 -22.07
N LEU A 309 15.91 16.53 -22.07
CA LEU A 309 16.30 15.21 -21.58
C LEU A 309 16.70 15.17 -20.09
N SER A 310 16.17 16.10 -19.29
CA SER A 310 16.49 16.25 -17.85
C SER A 310 15.80 15.24 -16.93
N ALA A 311 14.91 14.38 -17.45
CA ALA A 311 14.20 13.38 -16.66
C ALA A 311 15.15 12.30 -16.13
N ILE A 312 14.94 11.88 -14.87
CA ILE A 312 15.65 10.79 -14.22
C ILE A 312 14.73 9.57 -14.22
N TYR A 313 15.26 8.43 -14.65
CA TYR A 313 14.55 7.16 -14.76
C TYR A 313 15.29 6.09 -13.96
N SER A 314 14.58 5.20 -13.26
CA SER A 314 15.15 3.86 -13.07
C SER A 314 15.16 3.13 -14.41
N ILE A 315 16.17 2.29 -14.66
CA ILE A 315 16.22 1.48 -15.89
C ILE A 315 14.94 0.63 -16.03
N ARG A 316 14.41 0.11 -14.92
CA ARG A 316 13.14 -0.62 -14.82
C ARG A 316 11.96 0.21 -15.32
N ASP A 317 11.81 1.44 -14.83
CA ASP A 317 10.71 2.34 -15.24
C ASP A 317 10.81 2.73 -16.72
N LEU A 318 12.03 2.91 -17.23
CA LEU A 318 12.27 3.19 -18.64
C LEU A 318 11.90 1.99 -19.54
N ILE A 319 12.18 0.76 -19.09
CA ILE A 319 11.75 -0.47 -19.77
C ILE A 319 10.22 -0.56 -19.80
N CYS A 320 9.56 -0.31 -18.66
CA CYS A 320 8.10 -0.28 -18.58
C CYS A 320 7.49 0.77 -19.51
N GLU A 321 8.08 1.98 -19.59
CA GLU A 321 7.65 3.02 -20.53
C GLU A 321 7.82 2.57 -21.99
N MET A 322 8.92 1.91 -22.34
CA MET A 322 9.13 1.38 -23.70
C MET A 322 8.10 0.30 -24.06
N VAL A 323 7.83 -0.64 -23.16
CA VAL A 323 6.84 -1.72 -23.39
C VAL A 323 5.43 -1.15 -23.51
N GLY A 324 5.01 -0.31 -22.56
CA GLY A 324 3.69 0.30 -22.57
C GLY A 324 3.47 1.24 -23.76
N GLY A 325 4.47 2.08 -24.08
CA GLY A 325 4.43 2.97 -25.24
C GLY A 325 4.33 2.22 -26.56
N SER A 326 5.00 1.07 -26.67
CA SER A 326 4.97 0.21 -27.87
C SER A 326 3.62 -0.46 -28.08
N GLN A 327 3.03 -1.05 -27.02
CA GLN A 327 1.72 -1.69 -27.11
C GLN A 327 0.63 -0.66 -27.41
N LEU A 328 0.68 0.51 -26.76
CA LEU A 328 -0.26 1.58 -27.02
C LEU A 328 -0.12 2.15 -28.44
N ALA A 329 1.10 2.28 -28.97
CA ALA A 329 1.32 2.68 -30.36
C ALA A 329 0.64 1.73 -31.35
N ILE A 330 0.78 0.42 -31.12
CA ILE A 330 0.15 -0.61 -31.96
C ILE A 330 -1.37 -0.57 -31.82
N ASP A 331 -1.90 -0.50 -30.60
CA ASP A 331 -3.34 -0.50 -30.34
C ASP A 331 -4.01 0.75 -30.91
N VAL A 332 -3.45 1.94 -30.68
CA VAL A 332 -3.98 3.19 -31.25
C VAL A 332 -3.89 3.18 -32.78
N TYR A 333 -2.80 2.66 -33.33
CA TYR A 333 -2.67 2.50 -34.78
C TYR A 333 -3.73 1.53 -35.33
N LYS A 334 -3.99 0.41 -34.65
CA LYS A 334 -5.03 -0.56 -35.03
C LYS A 334 -6.43 0.04 -34.93
N ASP A 335 -6.74 0.76 -33.86
CA ASP A 335 -8.00 1.50 -33.67
C ASP A 335 -8.23 2.51 -34.81
N GLU A 336 -7.25 3.37 -35.09
CA GLU A 336 -7.37 4.46 -36.07
C GLU A 336 -7.47 3.97 -37.52
N HIS A 337 -6.83 2.84 -37.83
CA HIS A 337 -6.83 2.24 -39.17
C HIS A 337 -7.87 1.14 -39.33
N GLY A 338 -8.69 0.85 -38.30
CA GLY A 338 -9.70 -0.19 -38.32
C GLY A 338 -9.11 -1.61 -38.44
N LEU A 339 -7.88 -1.80 -37.97
CA LEU A 339 -7.13 -3.06 -37.98
C LEU A 339 -7.30 -3.85 -36.68
N ASN A 340 -8.10 -3.36 -35.73
CA ASN A 340 -8.55 -4.19 -34.62
C ASN A 340 -9.25 -5.40 -35.19
N VAL A 341 -8.83 -6.58 -34.77
CA VAL A 341 -9.63 -7.78 -34.94
C VAL A 341 -10.93 -7.50 -34.22
N VAL A 342 -11.96 -7.16 -35.00
CA VAL A 342 -13.32 -7.33 -34.52
C VAL A 342 -13.35 -8.81 -34.13
N HIS A 343 -13.57 -9.10 -32.85
CA HIS A 343 -14.22 -10.37 -32.55
C HIS A 343 -15.64 -10.22 -33.10
N ASP A 344 -15.72 -10.30 -34.44
CA ASP A 344 -16.94 -10.53 -35.16
C ASP A 344 -17.39 -11.88 -34.62
N GLU A 345 -18.49 -11.83 -33.87
CA GLU A 345 -19.43 -12.93 -33.84
C GLU A 345 -19.51 -13.45 -35.28
N ILE A 346 -19.02 -14.67 -35.47
CA ILE A 346 -18.90 -15.29 -36.78
C ILE A 346 -20.29 -15.30 -37.40
N ASP A 347 -20.51 -14.39 -38.37
CA ASP A 347 -21.64 -14.43 -39.28
C ASP A 347 -21.46 -15.69 -40.15
N GLU A 348 -22.09 -16.78 -39.73
CA GLU A 348 -22.25 -17.98 -40.52
C GLU A 348 -23.32 -17.75 -41.61
N GLU A 349 -22.89 -17.40 -42.83
CA GLU A 349 -23.71 -17.64 -44.02
C GLU A 349 -23.25 -18.89 -44.80
N GLN A 350 -24.00 -19.97 -44.52
CA GLN A 350 -24.54 -20.98 -45.45
C GLN A 350 -23.70 -22.21 -45.89
N GLN A 351 -23.91 -23.26 -45.07
CA GLN A 351 -24.28 -24.67 -45.38
C GLN A 351 -23.17 -25.75 -45.53
N PRO A 352 -23.42 -27.03 -45.10
CA PRO A 352 -24.54 -27.60 -44.32
C PRO A 352 -24.12 -28.35 -43.03
N GLU A 353 -25.01 -28.34 -42.02
CA GLU A 353 -25.14 -29.26 -40.86
C GLU A 353 -23.86 -29.85 -40.22
N ILE A 354 -23.36 -29.21 -39.15
CA ILE A 354 -22.82 -29.89 -37.94
C ILE A 354 -23.20 -29.04 -36.70
N GLU A 355 -23.70 -29.72 -35.67
CA GLU A 355 -24.38 -29.22 -34.46
C GLU A 355 -23.56 -28.22 -33.60
N ALA A 356 -24.24 -27.19 -33.09
CA ALA A 356 -23.72 -26.10 -32.25
C ALA A 356 -23.11 -26.56 -30.92
N LEU A 357 -21.94 -26.00 -30.57
CA LEU A 357 -21.17 -26.29 -29.35
C LEU A 357 -21.34 -25.24 -28.23
N VAL A 358 -22.25 -24.27 -28.39
CA VAL A 358 -22.56 -23.25 -27.37
C VAL A 358 -24.07 -23.24 -27.12
N SER A 359 -24.46 -23.42 -25.85
CA SER A 359 -25.86 -23.40 -25.41
C SER A 359 -26.50 -22.06 -25.69
N SER A 360 -27.75 -22.07 -26.19
CA SER A 360 -28.54 -20.87 -26.46
C SER A 360 -29.37 -20.39 -25.26
N LEU A 361 -29.39 -21.18 -24.18
CA LEU A 361 -30.06 -20.87 -22.92
C LEU A 361 -29.04 -20.57 -21.80
N PRO A 362 -29.39 -19.71 -20.83
CA PRO A 362 -28.53 -19.45 -19.68
C PRO A 362 -28.41 -20.68 -18.77
N ASP A 363 -27.25 -20.83 -18.13
CA ASP A 363 -27.00 -21.86 -17.12
C ASP A 363 -27.93 -21.70 -15.92
N ILE A 364 -28.58 -22.79 -15.52
CA ILE A 364 -29.43 -22.80 -14.32
C ILE A 364 -28.55 -23.10 -13.11
N ARG A 365 -28.02 -22.05 -12.47
CA ARG A 365 -27.17 -22.18 -11.27
C ARG A 365 -27.93 -22.27 -9.96
N VAL A 366 -29.14 -21.72 -9.90
CA VAL A 366 -29.96 -21.67 -8.69
C VAL A 366 -31.43 -21.86 -9.05
N HIS A 367 -32.13 -22.74 -8.33
CA HIS A 367 -33.52 -23.12 -8.57
C HIS A 367 -34.28 -23.31 -7.25
N THR A 368 -35.42 -22.63 -7.09
CA THR A 368 -36.16 -22.58 -5.80
C THR A 368 -36.62 -23.93 -5.26
N PHE A 369 -36.96 -24.90 -6.11
CA PHE A 369 -37.26 -26.28 -5.69
C PHE A 369 -36.01 -27.17 -5.56
N LEU A 370 -35.18 -27.27 -6.61
CA LEU A 370 -34.06 -28.23 -6.68
C LEU A 370 -32.93 -27.95 -5.66
N ASP A 371 -32.79 -26.72 -5.18
CA ASP A 371 -31.79 -26.34 -4.17
C ASP A 371 -32.25 -26.54 -2.72
N ASN A 372 -33.54 -26.80 -2.49
CA ASN A 372 -34.02 -27.10 -1.15
C ASN A 372 -33.53 -28.50 -0.70
N HIS A 373 -33.56 -28.73 0.61
CA HIS A 373 -33.18 -30.01 1.24
C HIS A 373 -34.19 -31.16 0.98
N ASP A 374 -34.76 -31.22 -0.22
CA ASP A 374 -35.62 -32.30 -0.67
C ASP A 374 -34.79 -33.52 -1.12
N SER A 375 -35.36 -34.73 -0.95
CA SER A 375 -34.68 -35.97 -1.32
C SER A 375 -34.37 -36.05 -2.82
N ASP A 376 -33.32 -36.78 -3.21
CA ASP A 376 -32.99 -37.00 -4.62
C ASP A 376 -34.16 -37.62 -5.41
N GLU A 377 -34.98 -38.44 -4.75
CA GLU A 377 -36.22 -38.99 -5.31
C GLU A 377 -37.26 -37.90 -5.61
N SER A 378 -37.39 -36.90 -4.73
CA SER A 378 -38.26 -35.74 -4.93
C SER A 378 -37.81 -34.90 -6.14
N LYS A 379 -36.50 -34.64 -6.27
CA LYS A 379 -35.93 -33.89 -7.40
C LYS A 379 -36.12 -34.62 -8.72
N ARG A 380 -35.86 -35.94 -8.73
CA ARG A 380 -36.12 -36.81 -9.88
C ARG A 380 -37.59 -36.77 -10.30
N ASN A 381 -38.50 -36.95 -9.35
CA ASN A 381 -39.93 -36.94 -9.63
C ASN A 381 -40.41 -35.57 -10.13
N TYR A 382 -39.90 -34.46 -9.58
CA TYR A 382 -40.22 -33.10 -10.03
C TYR A 382 -39.96 -32.91 -11.53
N LEU A 383 -38.77 -33.35 -11.98
CA LEU A 383 -38.36 -33.26 -13.38
C LEU A 383 -39.15 -34.21 -14.30
N LEU A 384 -39.41 -35.44 -13.85
CA LEU A 384 -40.22 -36.40 -14.63
C LEU A 384 -41.64 -35.88 -14.90
N LEU A 385 -42.23 -35.13 -13.98
CA LEU A 385 -43.56 -34.57 -14.18
C LEU A 385 -43.61 -33.64 -15.40
N LEU A 386 -42.51 -33.00 -15.81
CA LEU A 386 -42.48 -32.13 -17.01
C LEU A 386 -42.88 -32.87 -18.29
N ALA A 387 -42.65 -34.19 -18.36
CA ALA A 387 -43.09 -35.04 -19.48
C ALA A 387 -44.61 -35.10 -19.63
N LEU A 388 -45.37 -34.80 -18.57
CA LEU A 388 -46.83 -34.78 -18.58
C LEU A 388 -47.39 -33.57 -19.33
N CYS A 389 -46.63 -32.48 -19.45
CA CYS A 389 -47.08 -31.22 -20.05
C CYS A 389 -47.23 -31.28 -21.57
N VAL A 390 -46.56 -32.23 -22.22
CA VAL A 390 -46.50 -32.37 -23.68
C VAL A 390 -47.28 -33.60 -24.17
N GLU A 391 -47.63 -33.65 -25.45
CA GLU A 391 -48.30 -34.83 -26.03
C GLU A 391 -47.38 -36.04 -26.11
N ASN A 392 -46.19 -35.82 -26.66
CA ASN A 392 -45.18 -36.81 -26.99
C ASN A 392 -43.80 -36.15 -27.06
N SER A 393 -42.73 -36.93 -27.25
CA SER A 393 -41.36 -36.43 -27.37
C SER A 393 -41.13 -35.52 -28.59
N GLU A 394 -41.92 -35.68 -29.66
CA GLU A 394 -41.91 -34.81 -30.85
C GLU A 394 -42.36 -33.38 -30.54
N SER A 395 -43.10 -33.20 -29.44
CA SER A 395 -43.53 -31.87 -29.00
C SER A 395 -42.41 -31.04 -28.37
N LEU A 396 -41.26 -31.65 -28.05
CA LEU A 396 -40.09 -30.98 -27.47
C LEU A 396 -39.06 -30.70 -28.57
N ASN A 397 -38.97 -29.44 -28.99
CA ASN A 397 -37.94 -28.96 -29.94
C ASN A 397 -36.55 -28.86 -29.26
N GLY A 398 -35.53 -28.42 -30.02
CA GLY A 398 -34.15 -28.30 -29.52
C GLY A 398 -34.04 -27.49 -28.22
N LEU A 399 -34.57 -26.26 -28.22
CA LEU A 399 -34.56 -25.35 -27.06
C LEU A 399 -35.25 -25.95 -25.83
N ALA A 400 -36.40 -26.62 -26.02
CA ALA A 400 -37.11 -27.27 -24.93
C ALA A 400 -36.31 -28.44 -24.33
N ARG A 401 -35.59 -29.21 -25.16
CA ARG A 401 -34.72 -30.31 -24.71
C ARG A 401 -33.47 -29.82 -24.00
N GLU A 402 -32.93 -28.69 -24.44
CA GLU A 402 -31.80 -27.99 -23.82
C GLU A 402 -32.19 -27.44 -22.43
N PHE A 403 -33.36 -26.82 -22.29
CA PHE A 403 -33.87 -26.39 -20.99
C PHE A 403 -34.05 -27.56 -20.01
N ILE A 404 -34.57 -28.70 -20.49
CA ILE A 404 -34.66 -29.92 -19.67
C ILE A 404 -33.26 -30.39 -19.26
N ALA A 405 -32.27 -30.33 -20.17
CA ALA A 405 -30.89 -30.71 -19.86
C ALA A 405 -30.32 -29.86 -18.71
N HIS A 406 -30.47 -28.54 -18.79
CA HIS A 406 -29.99 -27.61 -17.75
C HIS A 406 -30.66 -27.88 -16.40
N LEU A 407 -31.96 -28.18 -16.37
CA LEU A 407 -32.66 -28.54 -15.14
C LEU A 407 -32.18 -29.88 -14.56
N THR A 408 -31.94 -30.89 -15.42
CA THR A 408 -31.44 -32.20 -14.98
C THR A 408 -30.00 -32.13 -14.47
N GLU A 409 -29.15 -31.31 -15.09
CA GLU A 409 -27.78 -31.06 -14.64
C GLU A 409 -27.78 -30.30 -13.31
N LYS A 410 -28.63 -29.29 -13.16
CA LYS A 410 -28.81 -28.58 -11.88
C LYS A 410 -29.26 -29.52 -10.75
N ALA A 411 -30.09 -30.51 -11.04
CA ALA A 411 -30.50 -31.52 -10.07
C ALA A 411 -29.41 -32.56 -9.75
N GLY A 412 -28.29 -32.58 -10.49
CA GLY A 412 -27.22 -33.58 -10.36
C GLY A 412 -27.53 -34.92 -11.02
N CYS A 413 -28.52 -34.97 -11.91
CA CYS A 413 -29.03 -36.21 -12.53
C CYS A 413 -29.20 -36.05 -14.06
N PRO A 414 -28.14 -35.74 -14.83
CA PRO A 414 -28.23 -35.47 -16.27
C PRO A 414 -28.84 -36.62 -17.08
N GLU A 415 -28.70 -37.86 -16.62
CA GLU A 415 -29.28 -39.06 -17.24
C GLU A 415 -30.81 -39.04 -17.32
N LEU A 416 -31.49 -38.24 -16.48
CA LEU A 416 -32.94 -38.13 -16.46
C LEU A 416 -33.52 -37.51 -17.73
N GLN A 417 -32.72 -36.78 -18.51
CA GLN A 417 -33.20 -36.20 -19.77
C GLN A 417 -33.82 -37.26 -20.68
N LYS A 418 -33.17 -38.43 -20.79
CA LYS A 418 -33.66 -39.54 -21.62
C LYS A 418 -34.95 -40.13 -21.06
N GLU A 419 -35.04 -40.28 -19.74
CA GLU A 419 -36.23 -40.82 -19.07
C GLU A 419 -37.44 -39.90 -19.23
N ILE A 420 -37.24 -38.57 -19.18
CA ILE A 420 -38.30 -37.58 -19.42
C ILE A 420 -38.83 -37.69 -20.86
N ILE A 421 -37.94 -37.87 -21.84
CA ILE A 421 -38.29 -38.05 -23.25
C ILE A 421 -39.08 -39.35 -23.46
N GLU A 422 -38.62 -40.47 -22.88
CA GLU A 422 -39.31 -41.77 -22.97
C GLU A 422 -40.68 -41.73 -22.28
N LEU A 423 -40.78 -41.08 -21.12
CA LEU A 423 -42.04 -40.91 -20.40
C LEU A 423 -43.02 -40.03 -21.19
N ALA A 424 -42.53 -39.05 -21.97
CA ALA A 424 -43.38 -38.22 -22.81
C ALA A 424 -44.17 -39.04 -23.84
N ASP A 425 -43.62 -40.15 -24.34
CA ASP A 425 -44.29 -41.03 -25.32
C ASP A 425 -45.20 -42.09 -24.68
N ASN A 426 -45.21 -42.21 -23.35
CA ASN A 426 -46.04 -43.18 -22.65
C ASN A 426 -47.52 -42.73 -22.61
N ALA A 427 -48.40 -43.48 -23.29
CA ALA A 427 -49.84 -43.23 -23.35
C ALA A 427 -50.56 -43.25 -21.99
N ARG A 428 -49.97 -43.85 -20.95
CA ARG A 428 -50.52 -43.94 -19.59
C ARG A 428 -49.86 -43.00 -18.58
N LYS A 429 -48.91 -42.15 -19.02
CA LYS A 429 -48.10 -41.29 -18.13
C LYS A 429 -48.91 -40.50 -17.09
N HIS A 430 -50.05 -39.94 -17.49
CA HIS A 430 -50.92 -39.17 -16.57
C HIS A 430 -51.56 -40.03 -15.49
N ASN A 431 -51.97 -41.27 -15.80
CA ASN A 431 -52.57 -42.18 -14.82
C ASN A 431 -51.51 -42.73 -13.85
N GLU A 432 -50.31 -43.01 -14.37
CA GLU A 432 -49.20 -43.57 -13.60
C GLU A 432 -48.60 -42.55 -12.62
N TYR A 433 -48.46 -41.29 -13.04
CA TYR A 433 -47.84 -40.23 -12.23
C TYR A 433 -48.83 -39.32 -11.50
N GLN A 434 -50.14 -39.60 -11.56
CA GLN A 434 -51.15 -38.77 -10.89
C GLN A 434 -50.95 -38.67 -9.37
N MET A 435 -50.65 -39.81 -8.72
CA MET A 435 -50.42 -39.84 -7.27
C MET A 435 -49.10 -39.16 -6.90
N VAL A 436 -48.04 -39.39 -7.70
CA VAL A 436 -46.73 -38.76 -7.51
C VAL A 436 -46.86 -37.23 -7.58
N MET A 437 -47.58 -36.72 -8.58
CA MET A 437 -47.82 -35.29 -8.73
C MET A 437 -48.55 -34.68 -7.54
N ARG A 438 -49.58 -35.37 -6.99
CA ARG A 438 -50.33 -34.90 -5.82
C ARG A 438 -49.55 -34.96 -4.52
N SER A 439 -48.67 -35.95 -4.36
CA SER A 439 -47.84 -36.08 -3.17
C SER A 439 -46.67 -35.12 -3.17
N LEU A 440 -46.08 -34.87 -4.34
CA LEU A 440 -44.90 -34.01 -4.47
C LEU A 440 -45.26 -32.52 -4.47
N LEU A 441 -46.30 -32.14 -5.22
CA LEU A 441 -46.77 -30.76 -5.35
C LEU A 441 -47.99 -30.53 -4.43
N ASP A 442 -47.76 -30.72 -3.12
CA ASP A 442 -48.79 -30.75 -2.09
C ASP A 442 -49.23 -29.34 -1.62
N ASP A 443 -48.34 -28.37 -1.64
CA ASP A 443 -48.61 -26.95 -1.35
C ASP A 443 -48.66 -26.08 -2.61
N ASP A 444 -49.15 -24.84 -2.47
CA ASP A 444 -49.31 -23.93 -3.60
C ASP A 444 -47.97 -23.35 -4.12
N ASP A 445 -46.94 -23.18 -3.28
CA ASP A 445 -45.62 -22.71 -3.75
C ASP A 445 -45.00 -23.72 -4.71
N LYS A 446 -45.03 -25.00 -4.36
CA LYS A 446 -44.56 -26.08 -5.25
C LYS A 446 -45.39 -26.18 -6.52
N LYS A 447 -46.72 -26.12 -6.42
CA LYS A 447 -47.60 -26.17 -7.60
C LYS A 447 -47.32 -25.01 -8.55
N TYR A 448 -47.24 -23.79 -8.05
CA TYR A 448 -47.00 -22.62 -8.88
C TYR A 448 -45.57 -22.57 -9.43
N THR A 449 -44.56 -22.95 -8.64
CA THR A 449 -43.17 -23.08 -9.12
C THR A 449 -43.10 -24.05 -10.30
N TRP A 450 -43.66 -25.24 -10.13
CA TRP A 450 -43.66 -26.25 -11.18
C TRP A 450 -44.46 -25.82 -12.41
N LEU A 451 -45.61 -25.16 -12.23
CA LEU A 451 -46.40 -24.64 -13.35
C LEU A 451 -45.66 -23.55 -14.12
N LEU A 452 -44.87 -22.70 -13.46
CA LEU A 452 -44.04 -21.70 -14.12
C LEU A 452 -42.97 -22.37 -15.00
N ASP A 453 -42.24 -23.36 -14.45
CA ASP A 453 -41.24 -24.13 -15.22
C ASP A 453 -41.89 -24.85 -16.41
N ALA A 454 -43.06 -25.48 -16.19
CA ALA A 454 -43.82 -26.17 -17.23
C ALA A 454 -44.31 -25.21 -18.33
N PHE A 455 -44.81 -24.03 -17.98
CA PHE A 455 -45.28 -23.05 -18.95
C PHE A 455 -44.12 -22.42 -19.72
N PHE A 456 -42.98 -22.21 -19.07
CA PHE A 456 -41.76 -21.76 -19.74
C PHE A 456 -41.24 -22.82 -20.72
N LEU A 457 -41.24 -24.10 -20.32
CA LEU A 457 -40.93 -25.22 -21.21
C LEU A 457 -41.86 -25.25 -22.44
N LEU A 458 -43.17 -25.06 -22.24
CA LEU A 458 -44.14 -25.01 -23.36
C LEU A 458 -43.93 -23.80 -24.26
N LEU A 459 -43.55 -22.65 -23.70
CA LEU A 459 -43.18 -21.46 -24.45
C LEU A 459 -41.96 -21.76 -25.36
N LEU A 460 -40.90 -22.34 -24.81
CA LEU A 460 -39.70 -22.74 -25.56
C LEU A 460 -40.04 -23.78 -26.64
N ALA A 461 -40.91 -24.73 -26.31
CA ALA A 461 -41.41 -25.75 -27.24
C ALA A 461 -42.37 -25.21 -28.31
N GLN A 462 -42.73 -23.92 -28.26
CA GLN A 462 -43.71 -23.27 -29.13
C GLN A 462 -45.08 -23.98 -29.13
N LYS A 463 -45.51 -24.46 -27.95
CA LYS A 463 -46.81 -25.11 -27.75
C LYS A 463 -47.75 -24.20 -26.96
N PRO A 464 -49.07 -24.26 -27.22
CA PRO A 464 -50.03 -23.46 -26.48
C PRO A 464 -50.07 -23.91 -25.01
N ILE A 465 -49.95 -22.96 -24.08
CA ILE A 465 -50.09 -23.23 -22.63
C ILE A 465 -51.51 -23.75 -22.31
N GLU A 466 -52.52 -23.34 -23.07
CA GLU A 466 -53.90 -23.85 -22.93
C GLU A 466 -54.12 -25.21 -23.63
N SER A 467 -53.25 -26.19 -23.35
CA SER A 467 -53.34 -27.54 -23.93
C SER A 467 -54.27 -28.48 -23.12
N PRO A 468 -54.80 -29.57 -23.74
CA PRO A 468 -55.54 -30.61 -23.02
C PRO A 468 -54.75 -31.25 -21.86
N GLN A 469 -53.43 -31.37 -22.01
CA GLN A 469 -52.52 -31.92 -21.02
C GLN A 469 -52.45 -31.01 -19.80
N ILE A 470 -52.24 -29.71 -20.01
CA ILE A 470 -52.24 -28.70 -18.94
C ILE A 470 -53.59 -28.62 -18.24
N LYS A 471 -54.72 -28.72 -18.96
CA LYS A 471 -56.06 -28.78 -18.33
C LYS A 471 -56.21 -30.00 -17.41
N THR A 472 -55.65 -31.14 -17.79
CA THR A 472 -55.65 -32.37 -16.97
C THR A 472 -54.80 -32.21 -15.71
N ILE A 473 -53.63 -31.60 -15.85
CA ILE A 473 -52.70 -31.30 -14.75
C ILE A 473 -53.35 -30.31 -13.76
N ILE A 474 -53.88 -29.18 -14.25
CA ILE A 474 -54.59 -28.18 -13.43
C ILE A 474 -55.80 -28.80 -12.72
N GLY A 475 -56.58 -29.65 -13.41
CA GLY A 475 -57.71 -30.36 -12.82
C GLY A 475 -57.30 -31.32 -11.70
N THR A 476 -56.07 -31.83 -11.74
CA THR A 476 -55.51 -32.73 -10.73
C THR A 476 -54.89 -31.97 -9.54
N LEU A 477 -54.13 -30.91 -9.81
CA LEU A 477 -53.41 -30.10 -8.81
C LEU A 477 -54.31 -29.11 -8.06
N LYS A 478 -55.29 -28.53 -8.75
CA LYS A 478 -56.22 -27.51 -8.23
C LYS A 478 -55.53 -26.39 -7.43
N PRO A 479 -54.55 -25.65 -8.02
CA PRO A 479 -53.87 -24.56 -7.32
C PRO A 479 -54.85 -23.45 -6.94
N ALA A 480 -54.69 -22.89 -5.73
CA ALA A 480 -55.61 -21.87 -5.22
C ALA A 480 -55.51 -20.55 -6.01
N GLN A 481 -56.65 -19.91 -6.30
CA GLN A 481 -56.71 -18.62 -7.00
C GLN A 481 -56.04 -18.60 -8.39
N LEU A 482 -56.02 -19.74 -9.08
CA LEU A 482 -55.42 -19.85 -10.42
C LEU A 482 -56.04 -18.89 -11.43
N LYS A 483 -57.36 -18.66 -11.35
CA LYS A 483 -58.06 -17.79 -12.29
C LYS A 483 -57.56 -16.35 -12.20
N GLU A 484 -57.28 -15.87 -10.99
CA GLU A 484 -56.72 -14.54 -10.75
C GLU A 484 -55.20 -14.50 -11.05
N SER A 485 -54.48 -15.60 -10.81
CA SER A 485 -53.02 -15.66 -10.90
C SER A 485 -52.49 -15.97 -12.30
N LEU A 486 -53.23 -16.71 -13.12
CA LEU A 486 -52.81 -17.14 -14.46
C LEU A 486 -52.39 -15.98 -15.37
N PRO A 487 -53.13 -14.84 -15.45
CA PRO A 487 -52.67 -13.69 -16.23
C PRO A 487 -51.30 -13.16 -15.77
N ASN A 488 -51.04 -13.13 -14.46
CA ASN A 488 -49.76 -12.66 -13.92
C ASN A 488 -48.63 -13.65 -14.27
N MET A 489 -48.89 -14.96 -14.18
CA MET A 489 -47.91 -15.97 -14.59
C MET A 489 -47.53 -15.81 -16.07
N LEU A 490 -48.51 -15.62 -16.95
CA LEU A 490 -48.27 -15.41 -18.38
C LEU A 490 -47.44 -14.15 -18.65
N VAL A 491 -47.71 -13.05 -17.94
CA VAL A 491 -46.90 -11.83 -18.03
C VAL A 491 -45.45 -12.08 -17.58
N ILE A 492 -45.22 -12.84 -16.51
CA ILE A 492 -43.86 -13.18 -16.04
C ILE A 492 -43.12 -14.07 -17.05
N ILE A 493 -43.84 -14.94 -17.76
CA ILE A 493 -43.27 -15.89 -18.72
C ILE A 493 -42.92 -15.22 -20.05
N SER A 494 -43.78 -14.35 -20.58
CA SER A 494 -43.62 -13.84 -21.95
C SER A 494 -43.71 -12.31 -22.08
N GLY A 495 -43.96 -11.58 -20.99
CA GLY A 495 -44.09 -10.11 -21.02
C GLY A 495 -42.75 -9.42 -21.31
N GLY A 496 -42.77 -8.42 -22.20
CA GLY A 496 -41.59 -7.63 -22.56
C GLY A 496 -41.38 -6.36 -21.73
N ASP A 497 -42.42 -5.82 -21.09
CA ASP A 497 -42.32 -4.65 -20.19
C ASP A 497 -41.94 -5.11 -18.78
N THR A 498 -40.71 -4.77 -18.36
CA THR A 498 -40.14 -5.16 -17.07
C THR A 498 -40.93 -4.62 -15.88
N SER A 499 -41.60 -3.47 -16.02
CA SER A 499 -42.44 -2.90 -14.96
C SER A 499 -43.71 -3.72 -14.76
N GLN A 500 -44.34 -4.13 -15.87
CA GLN A 500 -45.49 -5.03 -15.83
C GLN A 500 -45.12 -6.41 -15.30
N VAL A 501 -43.92 -6.90 -15.63
CA VAL A 501 -43.39 -8.15 -15.06
C VAL A 501 -43.23 -8.02 -13.54
N LEU A 502 -42.62 -6.95 -13.01
CA LEU A 502 -42.49 -6.77 -11.56
C LEU A 502 -43.84 -6.61 -10.86
N ASP A 503 -44.80 -5.92 -11.47
CA ASP A 503 -46.17 -5.82 -10.91
C ASP A 503 -46.87 -7.19 -10.88
N ALA A 504 -46.67 -8.01 -11.90
CA ALA A 504 -47.16 -9.39 -11.93
C ALA A 504 -46.45 -10.26 -10.88
N VAL A 505 -45.14 -10.10 -10.70
CA VAL A 505 -44.36 -10.76 -9.65
C VAL A 505 -44.88 -10.37 -8.27
N CYS A 506 -45.11 -9.08 -7.99
CA CYS A 506 -45.65 -8.63 -6.70
C CYS A 506 -46.99 -9.30 -6.36
N LYS A 507 -47.84 -9.54 -7.36
CA LYS A 507 -49.12 -10.25 -7.20
C LYS A 507 -48.97 -11.75 -7.03
N LEU A 508 -47.91 -12.35 -7.59
CA LEU A 508 -47.65 -13.79 -7.54
C LEU A 508 -46.77 -14.22 -6.35
N ALA A 509 -45.93 -13.33 -5.83
CA ALA A 509 -44.99 -13.58 -4.74
C ALA A 509 -45.61 -14.15 -3.44
N PRO A 510 -46.86 -13.81 -3.05
CA PRO A 510 -47.51 -14.44 -1.91
C PRO A 510 -47.80 -15.93 -2.10
N PHE A 511 -47.88 -16.41 -3.34
CA PHE A 511 -48.21 -17.80 -3.66
C PHE A 511 -46.97 -18.64 -3.95
N THR A 512 -45.91 -18.04 -4.52
CA THR A 512 -44.71 -18.80 -4.85
C THR A 512 -43.44 -17.96 -4.91
N GLN A 513 -42.28 -18.59 -4.70
CA GLN A 513 -40.96 -18.03 -5.02
C GLN A 513 -40.47 -18.41 -6.42
N GLY A 514 -41.13 -19.33 -7.12
CA GLY A 514 -40.73 -19.84 -8.44
C GLY A 514 -40.62 -18.78 -9.55
N TRP A 515 -41.23 -17.60 -9.37
CA TRP A 515 -41.03 -16.46 -10.28
C TRP A 515 -39.56 -16.05 -10.40
N LYS A 516 -38.75 -16.27 -9.35
CA LYS A 516 -37.29 -16.01 -9.37
C LYS A 516 -36.58 -16.86 -10.42
N ASN A 517 -37.03 -18.11 -10.60
CA ASN A 517 -36.47 -19.00 -11.61
C ASN A 517 -36.72 -18.42 -13.00
N ILE A 518 -37.96 -17.98 -13.29
CA ILE A 518 -38.31 -17.40 -14.60
C ILE A 518 -37.55 -16.12 -14.90
N ILE A 519 -37.36 -15.23 -13.91
CA ILE A 519 -36.53 -14.02 -14.09
C ILE A 519 -35.12 -14.40 -14.54
N ARG A 520 -34.54 -15.46 -13.96
CA ARG A 520 -33.18 -15.94 -14.29
C ARG A 520 -33.13 -16.65 -15.63
N TYR A 521 -34.08 -17.55 -15.93
CA TYR A 521 -34.15 -18.24 -17.22
C TYR A 521 -34.27 -17.26 -18.39
N ARG A 522 -34.86 -16.09 -18.15
CA ARG A 522 -35.07 -15.02 -19.13
C ARG A 522 -34.02 -13.92 -19.05
N GLU A 523 -33.06 -14.00 -18.11
CA GLU A 523 -32.07 -12.96 -17.82
C GLU A 523 -32.64 -11.53 -17.74
N LEU A 524 -33.83 -11.37 -17.13
CA LEU A 524 -34.51 -10.08 -17.08
C LEU A 524 -33.74 -9.08 -16.22
N ARG A 525 -33.55 -7.88 -16.76
CA ARG A 525 -32.99 -6.73 -16.05
C ARG A 525 -34.04 -5.69 -15.74
N PHE A 526 -33.88 -5.01 -14.61
CA PHE A 526 -34.86 -4.05 -14.07
C PHE A 526 -34.26 -2.65 -13.90
N ASP A 527 -33.27 -2.30 -14.73
CA ASP A 527 -32.53 -1.04 -14.63
C ASP A 527 -33.45 0.19 -14.62
N GLN A 528 -34.48 0.20 -15.48
CA GLN A 528 -35.43 1.31 -15.58
C GLN A 528 -36.32 1.47 -14.33
N TYR A 529 -36.60 0.38 -13.61
CA TYR A 529 -37.51 0.41 -12.45
C TYR A 529 -36.81 0.94 -11.20
N PHE A 530 -35.56 0.54 -10.97
CA PHE A 530 -34.80 0.91 -9.78
C PHE A 530 -33.81 2.07 -9.99
N GLY A 531 -33.43 2.37 -11.24
CA GLY A 531 -32.34 3.29 -11.56
C GLY A 531 -32.54 4.72 -11.06
N GLU A 532 -33.77 5.23 -10.97
CA GLU A 532 -34.03 6.57 -10.41
C GLU A 532 -33.75 6.61 -8.90
N ALA A 533 -34.12 5.55 -8.16
CA ALA A 533 -33.84 5.46 -6.73
C ALA A 533 -32.34 5.29 -6.46
N GLU A 534 -31.65 4.45 -7.25
CA GLU A 534 -30.19 4.28 -7.22
C GLU A 534 -29.46 5.61 -7.50
N LYS A 535 -29.92 6.37 -8.48
CA LYS A 535 -29.36 7.68 -8.83
C LYS A 535 -29.53 8.70 -7.68
N ARG A 536 -30.70 8.75 -7.05
CA ARG A 536 -30.95 9.65 -5.90
C ARG A 536 -30.06 9.30 -4.71
N LEU A 537 -29.89 8.02 -4.39
CA LEU A 537 -28.96 7.57 -3.36
C LEU A 537 -27.51 7.94 -3.69
N SER A 538 -27.10 7.73 -4.93
CA SER A 538 -25.75 8.09 -5.39
C SER A 538 -25.51 9.60 -5.24
N MET A 539 -26.50 10.43 -5.59
CA MET A 539 -26.43 11.89 -5.38
C MET A 539 -26.32 12.27 -3.90
N ALA A 540 -27.06 11.58 -3.02
CA ALA A 540 -26.97 11.78 -1.58
C ALA A 540 -25.58 11.42 -1.03
N SER A 541 -25.03 10.26 -1.43
CA SER A 541 -23.68 9.81 -1.06
C SER A 541 -22.59 10.79 -1.55
N TRP A 542 -22.70 11.29 -2.79
CA TRP A 542 -21.82 12.34 -3.32
C TRP A 542 -21.91 13.67 -2.55
N ALA A 543 -23.13 14.08 -2.15
CA ALA A 543 -23.32 15.30 -1.36
C ALA A 543 -22.62 15.22 0.00
N ILE A 544 -22.67 14.06 0.66
CA ILE A 544 -21.98 13.78 1.92
C ILE A 544 -20.47 13.75 1.73
N THR A 545 -19.98 13.05 0.69
CA THR A 545 -18.54 12.94 0.40
C THR A 545 -17.93 14.33 0.18
N ARG A 546 -18.62 15.19 -0.59
CA ARG A 546 -18.21 16.59 -0.77
C ARG A 546 -18.15 17.34 0.56
N LEU A 547 -19.13 17.10 1.44
CA LEU A 547 -19.17 17.74 2.74
C LEU A 547 -17.98 17.28 3.61
N ASN A 548 -17.68 15.99 3.69
CA ASN A 548 -16.52 15.46 4.42
C ASN A 548 -15.19 16.11 3.96
N LEU A 549 -15.01 16.35 2.67
CA LEU A 549 -13.83 17.07 2.16
C LEU A 549 -13.72 18.49 2.72
N GLU A 550 -14.82 19.23 2.81
CA GLU A 550 -14.85 20.57 3.42
C GLU A 550 -14.57 20.53 4.93
N MET A 551 -14.86 19.40 5.60
CA MET A 551 -14.64 19.24 7.03
C MET A 551 -13.16 19.26 7.41
N SER A 552 -12.28 18.80 6.51
CA SER A 552 -10.82 18.76 6.74
C SER A 552 -10.23 20.14 7.04
N ASP A 553 -10.77 21.20 6.44
CA ASP A 553 -10.36 22.58 6.75
C ASP A 553 -10.76 23.02 8.16
N VAL A 554 -11.88 22.50 8.68
CA VAL A 554 -12.32 22.75 10.05
C VAL A 554 -11.38 22.05 11.04
N TYR A 555 -10.95 20.81 10.73
CA TYR A 555 -9.96 20.08 11.53
C TYR A 555 -8.62 20.82 11.59
N ARG A 556 -8.09 21.21 10.43
CA ARG A 556 -6.83 21.95 10.34
C ARG A 556 -6.85 23.23 11.16
N LYS A 557 -7.93 24.03 11.07
CA LYS A 557 -8.11 25.25 11.89
C LYS A 557 -8.14 24.96 13.39
N GLY A 558 -8.70 23.83 13.81
CA GLY A 558 -8.66 23.38 15.20
C GLY A 558 -7.24 23.02 15.65
N MET A 559 -6.51 22.27 14.83
CA MET A 559 -5.18 21.76 15.16
C MET A 559 -4.07 22.82 15.07
N GLU A 560 -4.23 23.87 14.26
CA GLU A 560 -3.33 25.05 14.22
C GLU A 560 -3.17 25.74 15.59
N HIS A 561 -4.12 25.49 16.51
CA HIS A 561 -4.11 26.01 17.87
C HIS A 561 -4.03 24.90 18.93
N ALA A 562 -3.54 23.71 18.58
CA ALA A 562 -3.39 22.58 19.50
C ALA A 562 -2.39 22.87 20.63
N VAL A 563 -1.24 23.48 20.31
CA VAL A 563 -0.18 23.74 21.28
C VAL A 563 0.06 25.24 21.41
N PHE A 564 0.05 25.75 22.63
CA PHE A 564 0.43 27.13 22.95
C PHE A 564 1.86 27.15 23.52
N PHE A 565 2.81 27.78 22.82
CA PHE A 565 4.17 28.01 23.31
C PHE A 565 4.32 29.43 23.86
N SER A 566 4.71 29.54 25.13
CA SER A 566 5.17 30.80 25.72
C SER A 566 6.64 31.04 25.38
N PHE A 567 6.99 32.23 24.89
CA PHE A 567 8.34 32.60 24.46
C PHE A 567 9.09 33.43 25.52
N SER A 568 8.83 33.20 26.82
CA SER A 568 9.30 34.09 27.88
C SER A 568 10.62 33.66 28.53
N ASP A 569 11.61 34.56 28.47
CA ASP A 569 12.80 34.61 29.35
C ASP A 569 12.55 35.44 30.65
N GLY A 570 11.28 35.76 30.99
CA GLY A 570 10.91 36.41 32.26
C GLY A 570 10.96 37.95 32.33
N GLY A 571 10.92 38.67 31.20
CA GLY A 571 10.98 40.13 31.13
C GLY A 571 9.62 40.86 31.17
N LEU A 572 9.62 42.15 31.55
CA LEU A 572 8.40 42.98 31.56
C LEU A 572 7.74 43.16 30.18
N LEU A 573 8.53 43.10 29.09
CA LEU A 573 8.03 43.17 27.71
C LEU A 573 7.54 41.81 27.19
N SER A 574 8.02 40.68 27.75
CA SER A 574 7.57 39.34 27.34
C SER A 574 6.17 39.03 27.86
N ASN A 575 5.79 39.56 29.04
CA ASN A 575 4.43 39.41 29.57
C ASN A 575 3.34 40.05 28.67
N PHE A 576 3.68 41.10 27.90
CA PHE A 576 2.75 41.71 26.95
C PHE A 576 2.65 40.90 25.65
N SER A 577 3.76 40.31 25.17
CA SER A 577 3.74 39.42 24.00
C SER A 577 3.03 38.12 24.28
N ASP A 578 3.22 37.52 25.46
CA ASP A 578 2.57 36.27 25.85
C ASP A 578 1.06 36.46 26.03
N LYS A 579 0.63 37.59 26.62
CA LYS A 579 -0.79 37.92 26.73
C LYS A 579 -1.44 38.19 25.37
N ALA A 580 -0.71 38.80 24.44
CA ALA A 580 -1.17 38.99 23.07
C ALA A 580 -1.25 37.65 22.31
N ALA A 581 -0.25 36.78 22.45
CA ALA A 581 -0.22 35.45 21.86
C ALA A 581 -1.33 34.54 22.42
N ALA A 582 -1.56 34.56 23.74
CA ALA A 582 -2.65 33.83 24.39
C ALA A 582 -4.03 34.34 23.91
N THR A 583 -4.19 35.65 23.71
CA THR A 583 -5.42 36.23 23.16
C THR A 583 -5.63 35.81 21.71
N LEU A 584 -4.58 35.77 20.89
CA LEU A 584 -4.64 35.31 19.49
C LEU A 584 -4.97 33.81 19.41
N CYS A 585 -4.35 32.98 20.26
CA CYS A 585 -4.64 31.56 20.37
C CYS A 585 -6.12 31.34 20.76
N SER A 586 -6.60 32.05 21.78
CA SER A 586 -8.01 31.95 22.22
C SER A 586 -9.01 32.41 21.16
N GLN A 587 -8.70 33.47 20.42
CA GLN A 587 -9.51 33.91 19.27
C GLN A 587 -9.52 32.89 18.13
N GLY A 588 -8.37 32.28 17.83
CA GLY A 588 -8.23 31.19 16.87
C GLY A 588 -9.07 29.97 17.25
N ARG A 589 -8.93 29.50 18.49
CA ARG A 589 -9.74 28.42 19.08
C ARG A 589 -11.24 28.73 19.03
N LYS A 590 -11.65 29.95 19.40
CA LYS A 590 -13.06 30.39 19.30
C LYS A 590 -13.58 30.36 17.86
N SER A 591 -12.75 30.79 16.91
CA SER A 591 -13.09 30.74 15.49
C SER A 591 -13.26 29.29 15.02
N ALA A 592 -12.37 28.38 15.44
CA ALA A 592 -12.45 26.97 15.11
C ALA A 592 -13.73 26.31 15.64
N ILE A 593 -14.13 26.58 16.90
CA ILE A 593 -15.42 26.11 17.46
C ILE A 593 -16.60 26.66 16.66
N SER A 594 -16.57 27.94 16.27
CA SER A 594 -17.63 28.54 15.47
C SER A 594 -17.76 27.83 14.12
N SER A 595 -16.64 27.54 13.46
CA SER A 595 -16.62 26.76 12.21
C SER A 595 -17.12 25.33 12.42
N LEU A 596 -16.78 24.68 13.55
CA LEU A 596 -17.25 23.34 13.88
C LEU A 596 -18.77 23.29 14.10
N ASN A 597 -19.34 24.28 14.81
CA ASN A 597 -20.79 24.37 15.02
C ASN A 597 -21.55 24.73 13.74
N GLU A 598 -21.02 25.62 12.91
CA GLU A 598 -21.57 25.91 11.59
C GLU A 598 -21.57 24.67 10.71
N PHE A 599 -20.46 23.93 10.70
CA PHE A 599 -20.31 22.71 9.94
C PHE A 599 -21.26 21.60 10.43
N ARG A 600 -21.40 21.42 11.74
CA ARG A 600 -22.39 20.48 12.32
C ARG A 600 -23.80 20.78 11.81
N LYS A 601 -24.18 22.06 11.75
CA LYS A 601 -25.49 22.48 11.25
C LYS A 601 -25.64 22.13 9.77
N LYS A 602 -24.61 22.43 8.98
CA LYS A 602 -24.55 22.07 7.55
C LYS A 602 -24.64 20.56 7.32
N ALA A 603 -23.98 19.75 8.14
CA ALA A 603 -24.05 18.30 8.13
C ALA A 603 -25.47 17.79 8.42
N ALA A 604 -26.10 18.33 9.45
CA ALA A 604 -27.48 17.95 9.79
C ALA A 604 -28.50 18.37 8.71
N ASP A 605 -28.34 19.57 8.14
CA ASP A 605 -29.18 20.05 7.03
C ASP A 605 -29.02 19.15 5.80
N CYS A 606 -27.78 18.77 5.46
CA CYS A 606 -27.47 17.86 4.34
C CYS A 606 -28.10 16.48 4.53
N ILE A 607 -27.98 15.88 5.72
CA ILE A 607 -28.63 14.59 6.03
C ILE A 607 -30.15 14.73 5.92
N SER A 608 -30.73 15.81 6.44
CA SER A 608 -32.17 16.06 6.38
C SER A 608 -32.68 16.20 4.95
N GLU A 609 -31.97 16.92 4.09
CA GLU A 609 -32.33 17.10 2.67
C GLU A 609 -32.30 15.78 1.88
N ASN A 610 -31.37 14.88 2.22
CA ASN A 610 -31.16 13.64 1.48
C ASN A 610 -31.84 12.41 2.09
N ARG A 611 -32.37 12.50 3.31
CA ARG A 611 -33.04 11.41 4.03
C ARG A 611 -34.18 10.77 3.22
N LEU A 612 -34.92 11.56 2.44
CA LEU A 612 -36.02 11.04 1.64
C LEU A 612 -35.56 9.99 0.63
N ALA A 613 -34.38 10.15 0.04
CA ALA A 613 -33.84 9.19 -0.92
C ALA A 613 -33.59 7.82 -0.29
N LEU A 614 -32.99 7.78 0.91
CA LEU A 614 -32.79 6.55 1.66
C LEU A 614 -34.13 5.92 2.09
N PHE A 615 -35.09 6.73 2.50
CA PHE A 615 -36.43 6.24 2.85
C PHE A 615 -37.16 5.61 1.66
N GLU A 616 -37.13 6.26 0.49
CA GLU A 616 -37.73 5.73 -0.75
C GLU A 616 -37.06 4.41 -1.17
N ALA A 617 -35.73 4.35 -1.14
CA ALA A 617 -34.99 3.13 -1.46
C ALA A 617 -35.29 1.99 -0.49
N ASN A 618 -35.31 2.25 0.82
CA ASN A 618 -35.71 1.27 1.83
C ASN A 618 -37.17 0.80 1.63
N GLY A 619 -38.05 1.69 1.15
CA GLY A 619 -39.40 1.34 0.73
C GLY A 619 -39.43 0.35 -0.44
N LEU A 620 -38.52 0.47 -1.41
CA LEU A 620 -38.37 -0.50 -2.50
C LEU A 620 -37.74 -1.80 -2.03
N ILE A 621 -36.73 -1.74 -1.15
CA ILE A 621 -36.03 -2.90 -0.59
C ILE A 621 -36.97 -3.78 0.25
N SER A 622 -37.73 -3.15 1.14
CA SER A 622 -38.66 -3.84 2.04
C SER A 622 -39.80 -4.55 1.31
N ARG A 623 -40.23 -4.08 0.12
CA ARG A 623 -41.23 -4.78 -0.73
C ARG A 623 -40.80 -6.20 -1.11
N TRP A 624 -39.50 -6.46 -1.12
CA TRP A 624 -38.91 -7.76 -1.46
C TRP A 624 -38.46 -8.55 -0.22
N ASN A 625 -38.97 -8.22 0.97
CA ASN A 625 -38.62 -8.83 2.26
C ASN A 625 -37.12 -8.78 2.60
N GLN A 626 -36.41 -7.78 2.10
CA GLN A 626 -35.01 -7.51 2.48
C GLN A 626 -34.96 -6.46 3.61
N PRO A 627 -33.98 -6.55 4.52
CA PRO A 627 -33.81 -5.60 5.63
C PRO A 627 -33.46 -4.19 5.12
N SER A 628 -33.89 -3.16 5.86
CA SER A 628 -33.55 -1.76 5.59
C SER A 628 -32.15 -1.39 6.08
N PHE A 629 -31.58 -0.38 5.44
CA PHE A 629 -30.33 0.25 5.86
C PHE A 629 -30.66 1.43 6.77
N GLU A 630 -30.25 1.34 8.03
CA GLU A 630 -30.55 2.32 9.09
C GLU A 630 -29.27 3.05 9.52
N PHE A 631 -29.43 4.26 10.08
CA PHE A 631 -28.36 5.06 10.67
C PHE A 631 -28.88 5.74 11.94
N LYS A 632 -27.98 6.09 12.87
CA LYS A 632 -28.40 6.68 14.16
C LYS A 632 -28.65 8.17 14.05
N ASP A 633 -29.91 8.56 14.02
CA ASP A 633 -30.30 9.97 14.09
C ASP A 633 -30.36 10.46 15.55
N VAL A 634 -29.39 11.29 15.95
CA VAL A 634 -29.41 11.89 17.30
C VAL A 634 -29.87 13.35 17.21
N ASN A 635 -31.12 13.57 17.61
CA ASN A 635 -31.87 14.84 17.59
C ASN A 635 -31.42 15.94 18.59
N HIS A 636 -30.24 15.84 19.22
CA HIS A 636 -29.80 16.86 20.18
C HIS A 636 -29.04 17.99 19.49
N TYR A 637 -29.68 19.16 19.42
CA TYR A 637 -29.12 20.44 18.96
C TYR A 637 -28.74 21.32 20.16
N SER A 638 -27.50 21.20 20.60
CA SER A 638 -26.83 22.23 21.39
C SER A 638 -25.45 22.43 20.79
N ASP A 639 -25.03 23.67 20.58
CA ASP A 639 -23.69 24.00 20.13
C ASP A 639 -22.66 23.31 21.03
N PHE A 640 -21.55 22.86 20.44
CA PHE A 640 -20.40 22.40 21.21
C PHE A 640 -19.84 23.58 21.99
N ASP A 641 -19.67 23.38 23.30
CA ASP A 641 -19.07 24.34 24.22
C ASP A 641 -17.74 23.75 24.69
N LEU A 642 -16.65 24.34 24.20
CA LEU A 642 -15.27 23.91 24.42
C LEU A 642 -14.52 25.08 25.05
N ASP A 643 -13.68 24.79 26.05
CA ASP A 643 -12.80 25.82 26.61
C ASP A 643 -11.79 26.28 25.57
N ASN A 644 -11.94 27.53 25.12
CA ASN A 644 -11.07 28.17 24.14
C ASN A 644 -9.97 29.02 24.79
N SER A 645 -9.74 28.89 26.10
CA SER A 645 -8.61 29.52 26.77
C SER A 645 -7.28 29.03 26.19
N ALA A 646 -6.21 29.82 26.27
CA ALA A 646 -4.87 29.39 25.87
C ALA A 646 -4.26 28.36 26.84
N ASP A 647 -4.84 28.24 28.05
CA ASP A 647 -4.40 27.35 29.11
C ASP A 647 -5.01 25.93 28.99
N ASN A 648 -5.93 25.71 28.04
CA ASN A 648 -6.45 24.38 27.73
C ASN A 648 -5.41 23.58 26.93
N GLU A 649 -4.62 22.75 27.64
CA GLU A 649 -3.60 21.87 27.06
C GLU A 649 -4.23 20.69 26.27
N ASP A 650 -5.45 20.29 26.64
CA ASP A 650 -6.19 19.16 26.04
C ASP A 650 -7.01 19.57 24.80
N TRP A 651 -6.82 20.79 24.30
CA TRP A 651 -7.63 21.34 23.19
C TRP A 651 -7.66 20.43 21.96
N GLY A 652 -6.50 19.90 21.56
CA GLY A 652 -6.37 19.03 20.38
C GLY A 652 -7.30 17.82 20.48
N ASP A 653 -7.16 17.07 21.57
CA ASP A 653 -7.94 15.85 21.81
C ASP A 653 -9.44 16.14 21.95
N GLN A 654 -9.81 17.20 22.66
CA GLN A 654 -11.22 17.58 22.84
C GLN A 654 -11.85 18.05 21.53
N PHE A 655 -11.15 18.86 20.74
CA PHE A 655 -11.64 19.32 19.44
C PHE A 655 -11.79 18.15 18.46
N GLU A 656 -10.81 17.26 18.42
CA GLU A 656 -10.84 16.04 17.59
C GLU A 656 -12.01 15.14 17.97
N HIS A 657 -12.31 14.97 19.26
CA HIS A 657 -13.45 14.20 19.70
C HIS A 657 -14.79 14.72 19.12
N TYR A 658 -15.02 16.04 19.15
CA TYR A 658 -16.24 16.62 18.58
C TYR A 658 -16.26 16.65 17.06
N TYR A 659 -15.09 16.78 16.43
CA TYR A 659 -14.92 16.59 15.00
C TYR A 659 -15.38 15.17 14.60
N ARG A 660 -14.83 14.13 15.23
CA ARG A 660 -15.18 12.73 14.93
C ARG A 660 -16.67 12.45 15.11
N GLN A 661 -17.33 13.06 16.10
CA GLN A 661 -18.79 12.92 16.27
C GLN A 661 -19.63 13.41 15.06
N ILE A 662 -19.17 14.41 14.31
CA ILE A 662 -19.86 14.86 13.09
C ILE A 662 -19.50 13.92 11.93
N GLU A 663 -18.22 13.55 11.82
CA GLU A 663 -17.70 12.69 10.75
C GLU A 663 -18.37 11.31 10.79
N ASP A 664 -18.38 10.67 11.95
CA ASP A 664 -19.01 9.35 12.18
C ASP A 664 -20.46 9.32 11.70
N LYS A 665 -21.22 10.43 11.89
CA LYS A 665 -22.61 10.52 11.45
C LYS A 665 -22.76 10.64 9.94
N LEU A 666 -21.88 11.41 9.30
CA LEU A 666 -21.84 11.55 7.85
C LEU A 666 -21.45 10.20 7.22
N VAL A 667 -20.46 9.51 7.79
CA VAL A 667 -20.05 8.16 7.40
C VAL A 667 -21.19 7.16 7.56
N GLU A 668 -21.83 7.07 8.74
CA GLU A 668 -22.96 6.15 8.96
C GLU A 668 -24.11 6.36 7.94
N PHE A 669 -24.45 7.62 7.64
CA PHE A 669 -25.50 7.91 6.66
C PHE A 669 -25.07 7.58 5.22
N SER A 670 -23.80 7.84 4.86
CA SER A 670 -23.23 7.46 3.57
C SER A 670 -23.22 5.94 3.39
N GLU A 671 -22.74 5.20 4.39
CA GLU A 671 -22.71 3.74 4.37
C GLU A 671 -24.09 3.12 4.21
N ALA A 672 -25.11 3.72 4.83
CA ALA A 672 -26.51 3.29 4.66
C ALA A 672 -27.01 3.53 3.22
N CYS A 673 -26.67 4.69 2.62
CA CYS A 673 -26.99 5.01 1.22
C CYS A 673 -26.26 4.07 0.24
N ASP A 674 -24.98 3.81 0.47
CA ASP A 674 -24.16 2.93 -0.37
C ASP A 674 -24.64 1.48 -0.27
N GLY A 675 -24.95 1.01 0.94
CA GLY A 675 -25.53 -0.31 1.16
C GLY A 675 -26.88 -0.48 0.46
N ALA A 676 -27.76 0.53 0.55
CA ALA A 676 -29.04 0.54 -0.18
C ALA A 676 -28.83 0.55 -1.71
N THR A 677 -27.84 1.29 -2.21
CA THR A 677 -27.47 1.34 -3.63
C THR A 677 -27.02 -0.03 -4.12
N GLU A 678 -26.10 -0.68 -3.39
CA GLU A 678 -25.64 -2.04 -3.70
C GLU A 678 -26.83 -3.04 -3.72
N GLN A 679 -27.78 -2.91 -2.79
CA GLN A 679 -28.95 -3.79 -2.75
C GLN A 679 -29.89 -3.57 -3.95
N LEU A 680 -30.10 -2.32 -4.37
CA LEU A 680 -30.88 -2.01 -5.57
C LEU A 680 -30.18 -2.52 -6.84
N SER A 681 -28.85 -2.43 -6.91
CA SER A 681 -28.07 -2.96 -8.04
C SER A 681 -28.23 -4.48 -8.20
N LEU A 682 -28.34 -5.23 -7.08
CA LEU A 682 -28.67 -6.65 -7.14
C LEU A 682 -30.07 -6.89 -7.74
N PHE A 683 -31.06 -6.09 -7.35
CA PHE A 683 -32.41 -6.21 -7.90
C PHE A 683 -32.48 -5.83 -9.39
N MET A 684 -31.72 -4.83 -9.83
CA MET A 684 -31.60 -4.47 -11.25
C MET A 684 -31.08 -5.64 -12.09
N LYS A 685 -30.18 -6.44 -11.53
CA LYS A 685 -29.65 -7.67 -12.15
C LYS A 685 -30.56 -8.90 -12.00
N GLY A 686 -31.74 -8.75 -11.37
CA GLY A 686 -32.68 -9.86 -11.13
C GLY A 686 -32.36 -10.74 -9.91
N ASN A 687 -31.39 -10.35 -9.07
CA ASN A 687 -30.94 -11.13 -7.90
C ASN A 687 -31.68 -10.74 -6.61
N PHE A 688 -32.97 -11.09 -6.54
CA PHE A 688 -33.84 -10.74 -5.40
C PHE A 688 -33.62 -11.57 -4.11
N ASP A 689 -32.82 -12.63 -4.20
CA ASP A 689 -32.49 -13.53 -3.09
C ASP A 689 -31.22 -13.16 -2.34
N GLN A 690 -30.37 -12.32 -2.93
CA GLN A 690 -29.13 -11.86 -2.32
C GLN A 690 -29.36 -10.63 -1.44
N SER A 691 -28.65 -10.60 -0.30
CA SER A 691 -28.72 -9.51 0.67
C SER A 691 -27.31 -8.98 0.94
N VAL A 692 -27.11 -7.69 0.71
CA VAL A 692 -25.82 -7.01 0.97
C VAL A 692 -25.45 -7.12 2.45
N LEU A 693 -26.41 -6.94 3.37
CA LEU A 693 -26.15 -7.04 4.81
C LEU A 693 -25.68 -8.44 5.22
N LYS A 694 -26.29 -9.51 4.69
CA LYS A 694 -25.84 -10.88 4.97
C LYS A 694 -24.45 -11.16 4.42
N LEU A 695 -24.15 -10.67 3.22
CA LEU A 695 -22.83 -10.83 2.60
C LEU A 695 -21.74 -10.08 3.39
N ARG A 696 -22.03 -8.87 3.87
CA ARG A 696 -21.10 -8.09 4.71
C ARG A 696 -20.83 -8.79 6.04
N GLU A 697 -21.85 -9.33 6.70
CA GLU A 697 -21.69 -10.08 7.95
C GLU A 697 -20.84 -11.35 7.77
N GLN A 698 -21.10 -12.13 6.72
CA GLN A 698 -20.31 -13.32 6.42
C GLN A 698 -18.83 -13.01 6.19
N LYS A 699 -18.53 -11.94 5.43
CA LYS A 699 -17.15 -11.49 5.22
C LYS A 699 -16.46 -11.07 6.51
N ARG A 700 -17.18 -10.37 7.40
CA ARG A 700 -16.66 -9.96 8.71
C ARG A 700 -16.30 -11.16 9.58
N VAL A 701 -17.20 -12.15 9.67
CA VAL A 701 -16.96 -13.37 10.45
C VAL A 701 -15.77 -14.16 9.91
N GLU A 702 -15.66 -14.31 8.58
CA GLU A 702 -14.53 -15.03 7.97
C GLU A 702 -13.20 -14.28 8.17
N HIS A 703 -13.20 -12.96 8.08
CA HIS A 703 -12.00 -12.16 8.33
C HIS A 703 -11.51 -12.29 9.78
N LEU A 704 -12.42 -12.21 10.75
CA LEU A 704 -12.09 -12.42 12.17
C LEU A 704 -11.54 -13.83 12.41
N ARG A 705 -12.14 -14.85 11.78
CA ARG A 705 -11.66 -16.24 11.87
C ARG A 705 -10.25 -16.41 11.30
N GLN A 706 -9.93 -15.75 10.18
CA GLN A 706 -8.59 -15.78 9.59
C GLN A 706 -7.57 -15.09 10.49
N GLN A 707 -7.91 -13.92 11.06
CA GLN A 707 -7.04 -13.23 12.02
C GLN A 707 -6.76 -14.09 13.25
N GLU A 708 -7.76 -14.81 13.78
CA GLU A 708 -7.57 -15.73 14.91
C GLU A 708 -6.64 -16.90 14.56
N LEU A 709 -6.75 -17.46 13.35
CA LEU A 709 -5.88 -18.55 12.88
C LEU A 709 -4.44 -18.08 12.70
N GLU A 710 -4.22 -16.94 12.05
CA GLU A 710 -2.88 -16.34 11.89
C GLU A 710 -2.24 -16.03 13.25
N LYS A 711 -3.02 -15.55 14.21
CA LYS A 711 -2.55 -15.27 15.58
C LYS A 711 -2.07 -16.55 16.29
N LEU A 712 -2.81 -17.65 16.18
CA LEU A 712 -2.43 -18.94 16.78
C LEU A 712 -1.18 -19.53 16.11
N GLU A 713 -1.03 -19.39 14.80
CA GLU A 713 0.16 -19.86 14.08
C GLU A 713 1.42 -19.11 14.49
N LYS A 714 1.33 -17.80 14.78
CA LYS A 714 2.47 -16.97 15.16
C LYS A 714 2.92 -17.12 16.62
N GLN A 715 2.15 -17.79 17.48
CA GLN A 715 2.52 -18.01 18.90
C GLN A 715 3.55 -19.14 19.10
N SER A 716 3.87 -19.89 18.05
CA SER A 716 4.94 -20.89 18.09
C SER A 716 5.65 -20.99 16.74
N VAL A 717 6.94 -21.28 16.76
CA VAL A 717 7.79 -21.27 15.57
C VAL A 717 8.57 -22.58 15.44
N THR A 718 8.79 -23.05 14.21
CA THR A 718 9.45 -24.34 13.99
C THR A 718 10.97 -24.18 13.92
N ILE A 719 11.69 -24.65 14.93
CA ILE A 719 13.16 -24.62 15.01
C ILE A 719 13.77 -26.01 14.79
N ILE A 720 15.05 -26.08 14.42
CA ILE A 720 15.78 -27.36 14.29
C ILE A 720 16.61 -27.57 15.56
N LYS A 721 16.30 -28.61 16.34
CA LYS A 721 17.06 -28.98 17.54
C LYS A 721 17.40 -30.46 17.49
N ASP A 722 18.67 -30.78 17.72
CA ASP A 722 19.22 -32.15 17.64
C ASP A 722 18.88 -32.85 16.30
N GLY A 723 18.80 -32.09 15.20
CA GLY A 723 18.47 -32.59 13.87
C GLY A 723 16.98 -32.91 13.63
N LYS A 724 16.07 -32.51 14.54
CA LYS A 724 14.62 -32.67 14.41
C LYS A 724 13.90 -31.32 14.46
N GLU A 725 12.75 -31.24 13.79
CA GLU A 725 11.85 -30.10 13.91
C GLU A 725 11.18 -30.09 15.28
N ASN A 726 11.25 -28.95 15.96
CA ASN A 726 10.59 -28.70 17.24
C ASN A 726 9.81 -27.39 17.16
N LEU A 727 8.64 -27.33 17.79
CA LEU A 727 7.90 -26.10 18.02
C LEU A 727 8.49 -25.39 19.24
N PHE A 728 8.95 -24.17 19.03
CA PHE A 728 9.44 -23.25 20.05
C PHE A 728 8.35 -22.23 20.40
N GLY A 729 8.17 -21.95 21.69
CA GLY A 729 7.26 -20.94 22.20
C GLY A 729 7.71 -20.42 23.57
N ILE A 730 6.99 -19.44 24.10
CA ILE A 730 7.25 -18.85 25.42
C ILE A 730 5.96 -18.96 26.25
N GLU A 731 6.05 -19.57 27.42
CA GLU A 731 4.97 -19.58 28.42
C GLU A 731 5.26 -18.54 29.50
N TRP A 732 4.35 -17.59 29.69
CA TRP A 732 4.52 -16.48 30.63
C TRP A 732 3.89 -16.76 31.99
N GLU A 733 4.60 -16.38 33.05
CA GLU A 733 4.13 -16.46 34.43
C GLU A 733 4.26 -15.07 35.09
N LYS A 734 3.18 -14.60 35.74
CA LYS A 734 3.21 -13.39 36.59
C LYS A 734 4.06 -13.64 37.83
N ILE A 735 4.99 -12.74 38.13
CA ILE A 735 5.77 -12.79 39.38
C ILE A 735 5.02 -12.04 40.47
N GLU A 736 4.65 -12.76 41.52
CA GLU A 736 3.92 -12.24 42.68
C GLU A 736 4.88 -11.77 43.79
N ASN A 737 4.40 -10.84 44.64
CA ASN A 737 5.11 -10.34 45.84
C ASN A 737 6.42 -9.60 45.58
N LEU A 738 6.43 -8.70 44.59
CA LEU A 738 7.60 -7.89 44.27
C LEU A 738 7.87 -6.83 45.36
N PRO A 739 9.15 -6.54 45.68
CA PRO A 739 9.50 -5.48 46.62
C PRO A 739 9.41 -4.06 46.02
N PHE A 740 8.97 -3.95 44.76
CA PHE A 740 8.80 -2.72 44.00
C PHE A 740 7.57 -2.85 43.10
N ASP A 741 7.06 -1.71 42.65
CA ASP A 741 5.95 -1.63 41.71
C ASP A 741 6.46 -1.77 40.26
N PRO A 742 5.95 -2.72 39.46
CA PRO A 742 6.31 -2.87 38.05
C PRO A 742 6.16 -1.59 37.21
N GLU A 743 5.21 -0.71 37.53
CA GLU A 743 5.01 0.57 36.78
C GLU A 743 6.23 1.49 36.87
N ASN A 744 7.03 1.36 37.94
CA ASN A 744 8.19 2.21 38.17
C ASN A 744 9.46 1.67 37.50
N ILE A 745 9.43 0.48 36.88
CA ILE A 745 10.60 -0.12 36.25
C ILE A 745 11.00 0.71 35.02
N SER A 746 12.25 1.14 34.97
CA SER A 746 12.81 1.86 33.82
C SER A 746 13.79 1.01 33.01
N HIS A 747 14.42 0.00 33.63
CA HIS A 747 15.40 -0.86 32.97
C HIS A 747 15.38 -2.28 33.53
N ILE A 748 15.56 -3.26 32.65
CA ILE A 748 15.86 -4.65 32.98
C ILE A 748 17.09 -5.07 32.18
N LYS A 749 18.10 -5.66 32.83
CA LYS A 749 19.29 -6.23 32.19
C LYS A 749 19.70 -7.57 32.82
N THR A 750 20.44 -8.37 32.06
CA THR A 750 21.02 -9.62 32.55
C THR A 750 22.39 -9.89 31.95
N ASP A 751 23.31 -10.43 32.76
CA ASP A 751 24.61 -10.97 32.32
C ASP A 751 24.54 -12.47 31.98
N GLY A 752 23.32 -13.03 31.98
CA GLY A 752 23.06 -14.45 31.80
C GLY A 752 22.97 -15.23 33.11
N LYS A 753 23.36 -14.66 34.25
CA LYS A 753 23.29 -15.29 35.57
C LYS A 753 22.41 -14.52 36.54
N ILE A 754 22.52 -13.20 36.50
CA ILE A 754 21.84 -12.27 37.39
C ILE A 754 20.88 -11.44 36.54
N TRP A 755 19.67 -11.24 37.05
CA TRP A 755 18.73 -10.25 36.61
C TRP A 755 18.94 -8.97 37.43
N PHE A 756 18.97 -7.83 36.76
CA PHE A 756 19.15 -6.53 37.37
C PHE A 756 18.06 -5.57 36.90
N ILE A 757 17.36 -4.97 37.85
CA ILE A 757 16.24 -4.04 37.60
C ILE A 757 16.57 -2.68 38.20
N VAL A 758 16.17 -1.63 37.48
CA VAL A 758 16.15 -0.26 37.99
C VAL A 758 14.71 0.23 38.02
N ALA A 759 14.27 0.72 39.18
CA ALA A 759 12.94 1.30 39.37
C ALA A 759 13.05 2.75 39.87
N SER A 760 12.30 3.65 39.25
CA SER A 760 12.24 5.08 39.60
C SER A 760 11.10 5.34 40.58
N VAL A 761 11.43 5.53 41.86
CA VAL A 761 10.44 5.75 42.94
C VAL A 761 10.68 7.11 43.58
N ASN A 762 9.66 7.98 43.59
CA ASN A 762 9.72 9.33 44.17
C ASN A 762 10.91 10.17 43.66
N SER A 763 11.21 10.09 42.36
CA SER A 763 12.38 10.74 41.78
C SER A 763 13.70 10.28 42.43
N ASN A 764 13.82 9.02 42.82
CA ASN A 764 15.11 8.36 43.10
C ASN A 764 15.12 7.03 42.36
N GLU A 765 16.29 6.56 41.99
CA GLU A 765 16.43 5.24 41.39
C GLU A 765 16.84 4.22 42.42
N LEU A 766 16.11 3.12 42.43
CA LEU A 766 16.36 1.97 43.27
C LEU A 766 16.76 0.79 42.40
N PHE A 767 17.73 0.02 42.88
CA PHE A 767 18.38 -1.03 42.12
C PHE A 767 18.10 -2.37 42.79
N TYR A 768 17.73 -3.36 41.99
CA TYR A 768 17.37 -4.69 42.48
C TYR A 768 18.10 -5.76 41.67
N ARG A 769 18.52 -6.82 42.34
CA ARG A 769 19.12 -8.00 41.70
C ARG A 769 18.35 -9.26 42.06
N SER A 770 18.38 -10.24 41.17
CA SER A 770 17.86 -11.58 41.41
C SER A 770 18.66 -12.62 40.64
N GLU A 771 18.85 -13.82 41.19
CA GLU A 771 19.53 -14.94 40.50
C GLU A 771 18.54 -15.88 39.79
N ASP A 772 17.26 -15.82 40.14
CA ASP A 772 16.18 -16.67 39.61
C ASP A 772 15.04 -15.89 38.96
N GLY A 773 15.03 -14.56 39.09
CA GLY A 773 13.99 -13.67 38.58
C GLY A 773 12.77 -13.57 39.49
N ARG A 774 12.76 -14.25 40.64
CA ARG A 774 11.64 -14.31 41.58
C ARG A 774 12.00 -13.67 42.91
N ASP A 775 13.14 -14.04 43.49
CA ASP A 775 13.63 -13.50 44.74
C ASP A 775 14.49 -12.26 44.47
N TRP A 776 13.96 -11.09 44.82
CA TRP A 776 14.59 -9.81 44.53
C TRP A 776 15.24 -9.20 45.78
N GLN A 777 16.52 -8.87 45.66
CA GLN A 777 17.29 -8.16 46.68
C GLN A 777 17.56 -6.73 46.23
N GLN A 778 17.20 -5.74 47.05
CA GLN A 778 17.62 -4.36 46.82
C GLN A 778 19.14 -4.22 47.00
N VAL A 779 19.78 -3.54 46.06
CA VAL A 779 21.22 -3.29 46.03
C VAL A 779 21.47 -1.79 46.17
N GLN A 780 22.52 -1.47 46.91
CA GLN A 780 22.98 -0.11 47.13
C GLN A 780 24.33 0.08 46.45
N LEU A 781 24.41 1.02 45.50
CA LEU A 781 25.63 1.27 44.73
C LEU A 781 26.63 2.18 45.46
N ASP A 782 26.13 3.07 46.31
CA ASP A 782 26.92 4.07 47.02
C ASP A 782 26.40 4.26 48.45
N THR A 783 27.08 5.08 49.26
CA THR A 783 26.63 5.42 50.60
C THR A 783 25.21 6.01 50.60
N PRO A 784 24.39 5.78 51.65
CA PRO A 784 22.95 6.14 51.66
C PRO A 784 22.64 7.62 51.37
N ASP A 785 23.59 8.51 51.63
CA ASP A 785 23.43 9.96 51.44
C ASP A 785 23.70 10.39 49.99
N ILE A 786 24.25 9.50 49.17
CA ILE A 786 24.59 9.75 47.76
C ILE A 786 23.54 9.12 46.86
N LYS A 787 22.92 9.96 46.04
CA LYS A 787 21.96 9.52 45.01
C LYS A 787 22.70 9.14 43.73
N VAL A 788 22.26 8.04 43.12
CA VAL A 788 22.70 7.64 41.78
C VAL A 788 21.54 7.90 40.82
N TRP A 789 21.82 8.63 39.75
CA TRP A 789 20.90 8.88 38.65
C TRP A 789 21.47 8.24 37.39
N LEU A 790 20.77 7.26 36.86
CA LEU A 790 21.18 6.36 35.82
C LEU A 790 21.15 7.09 34.50
N ASP A 791 22.27 6.96 33.79
CA ASP A 791 22.34 7.26 32.37
C ASP A 791 22.25 5.99 31.52
N GLY A 792 22.84 4.89 31.98
CA GLY A 792 22.75 3.59 31.32
C GLY A 792 23.38 2.45 32.10
N VAL A 793 22.94 1.22 31.79
CA VAL A 793 23.45 -0.04 32.33
C VAL A 793 24.05 -0.87 31.21
N ASP A 794 25.34 -1.16 31.30
CA ASP A 794 26.09 -1.96 30.33
C ASP A 794 26.76 -3.17 31.00
N ILE A 795 27.01 -4.22 30.22
CA ILE A 795 27.84 -5.35 30.63
C ILE A 795 29.00 -5.46 29.65
N VAL A 796 30.22 -5.21 30.14
CA VAL A 796 31.42 -5.15 29.31
C VAL A 796 32.45 -6.12 29.87
N ASN A 797 32.84 -7.11 29.07
CA ASN A 797 33.80 -8.15 29.47
C ASN A 797 33.47 -8.82 30.82
N GLY A 798 32.17 -9.08 31.07
CA GLY A 798 31.68 -9.71 32.29
C GLY A 798 31.57 -8.78 33.52
N MET A 799 31.80 -7.48 33.36
CA MET A 799 31.63 -6.48 34.41
C MET A 799 30.36 -5.68 34.17
N TRP A 800 29.55 -5.53 35.21
CA TRP A 800 28.43 -4.60 35.24
C TRP A 800 28.95 -3.17 35.34
N ILE A 801 28.43 -2.28 34.52
CA ILE A 801 28.81 -0.87 34.45
C ILE A 801 27.54 -0.02 34.51
N ILE A 802 27.49 0.92 35.44
CA ILE A 802 26.40 1.88 35.61
C ILE A 802 26.96 3.29 35.47
N LYS A 803 26.44 4.06 34.53
CA LYS A 803 26.84 5.46 34.34
C LYS A 803 25.91 6.37 35.11
N ASN A 804 26.48 7.36 35.80
CA ASN A 804 25.71 8.31 36.60
C ASN A 804 25.71 9.72 35.97
N ARG A 805 24.57 10.42 36.06
CA ARG A 805 24.44 11.84 35.69
C ARG A 805 24.81 12.75 36.86
N GLU A 806 25.70 13.71 36.65
CA GLU A 806 26.16 14.67 37.67
C GLU A 806 25.16 15.83 37.94
N LEU A 807 24.14 16.02 37.10
CA LEU A 807 23.35 17.26 37.04
C LEU A 807 22.39 17.52 38.22
N ARG A 808 22.45 16.77 39.33
CA ARG A 808 21.48 16.87 40.44
C ARG A 808 22.15 16.92 41.81
N GLU A 809 21.53 17.68 42.72
CA GLU A 809 22.00 17.82 44.11
C GLU A 809 22.04 16.44 44.82
N GLY A 810 23.15 16.17 45.52
CA GLY A 810 23.36 14.91 46.24
C GLY A 810 23.94 13.76 45.40
N THR A 811 24.46 14.02 44.20
CA THR A 811 25.16 13.04 43.36
C THR A 811 26.69 13.15 43.47
N ARG A 812 27.42 12.10 43.09
CA ARG A 812 28.87 12.22 42.81
C ARG A 812 29.10 12.91 41.47
N ASP A 813 30.31 13.41 41.30
CA ASP A 813 30.82 13.92 40.02
C ASP A 813 30.66 12.86 38.90
N GLU A 814 30.61 13.32 37.65
CA GLU A 814 30.42 12.47 36.48
C GLU A 814 31.43 11.31 36.46
N GLY A 815 30.94 10.11 36.18
CA GLY A 815 31.75 8.89 36.24
C GLY A 815 30.93 7.63 35.97
N PHE A 816 31.44 6.50 36.46
CA PHE A 816 30.73 5.24 36.40
C PHE A 816 30.95 4.40 37.66
N TYR A 817 29.98 3.55 37.93
CA TYR A 817 30.06 2.48 38.92
C TYR A 817 30.32 1.16 38.19
N TYR A 818 31.12 0.29 38.79
CA TYR A 818 31.29 -1.06 38.25
C TYR A 818 31.21 -2.14 39.32
N SER A 819 30.81 -3.34 38.91
CA SER A 819 30.68 -4.51 39.78
C SER A 819 30.87 -5.82 39.01
N ALA A 820 31.43 -6.84 39.67
CA ALA A 820 31.53 -8.19 39.12
C ALA A 820 30.34 -9.08 39.50
N ASP A 821 29.62 -8.75 40.58
CA ASP A 821 28.54 -9.56 41.16
C ASP A 821 27.20 -8.82 41.24
N ALA A 822 27.16 -7.56 40.79
CA ALA A 822 26.05 -6.63 40.94
C ALA A 822 25.62 -6.41 42.40
N ILE A 823 26.50 -6.67 43.37
CA ILE A 823 26.30 -6.41 44.81
C ILE A 823 27.30 -5.37 45.28
N THR A 824 28.59 -5.62 45.03
CA THR A 824 29.68 -4.78 45.50
C THR A 824 30.05 -3.82 44.37
N TRP A 825 29.73 -2.55 44.55
CA TRP A 825 29.95 -1.51 43.55
C TRP A 825 31.10 -0.59 43.95
N GLN A 826 31.85 -0.14 42.94
CA GLN A 826 32.91 0.85 43.11
C GLN A 826 32.71 1.99 42.13
N HIS A 827 32.75 3.23 42.63
CA HIS A 827 32.68 4.45 41.81
C HIS A 827 34.06 4.85 41.31
N VAL A 828 34.14 5.17 40.02
CA VAL A 828 35.32 5.72 39.36
C VAL A 828 34.94 7.07 38.76
N PRO A 829 35.59 8.17 39.20
CA PRO A 829 35.33 9.50 38.65
C PRO A 829 35.92 9.65 37.23
N ALA A 830 35.37 10.58 36.46
CA ALA A 830 35.90 10.95 35.16
C ALA A 830 37.39 11.35 35.19
N PRO A 831 38.18 10.99 34.15
CA PRO A 831 39.61 11.29 34.08
C PRO A 831 39.92 12.79 34.01
N GLU A 832 39.01 13.57 33.43
CA GLU A 832 39.09 15.03 33.37
C GLU A 832 37.85 15.63 34.03
N PRO A 833 38.00 16.62 34.92
CA PRO A 833 36.85 17.26 35.55
C PRO A 833 36.08 18.08 34.53
N SER A 834 34.75 17.88 34.49
CA SER A 834 33.84 18.83 33.89
C SER A 834 33.93 20.14 34.70
N GLU A 835 34.60 21.17 34.18
CA GLU A 835 34.62 22.47 34.89
C GLU A 835 33.18 23.00 34.94
N ARG A 836 32.54 22.96 36.11
CA ARG A 836 31.18 23.49 36.37
C ARG A 836 30.96 24.95 35.94
N ALA A 837 32.03 25.68 35.59
CA ALA A 837 32.02 27.06 35.15
C ALA A 837 31.90 27.24 33.62
N LEU A 838 32.10 26.19 32.83
CA LEU A 838 32.00 26.25 31.36
C LEU A 838 30.56 25.97 30.94
N SER A 839 30.02 26.78 30.01
CA SER A 839 28.73 26.47 29.38
C SER A 839 28.84 25.18 28.57
N ILE A 840 27.73 24.47 28.31
CA ILE A 840 27.71 23.25 27.47
C ILE A 840 28.45 23.46 26.13
N ASN A 841 28.41 24.68 25.58
CA ASN A 841 29.04 25.05 24.31
C ASN A 841 30.53 25.48 24.45
N ASP A 842 31.10 25.47 25.65
CA ASP A 842 32.44 25.98 25.97
C ASP A 842 33.42 24.85 26.35
N GLY A 843 33.49 23.80 25.53
CA GLY A 843 34.47 22.72 25.72
C GLY A 843 34.07 21.68 26.76
N TYR A 844 32.79 21.63 27.15
CA TYR A 844 32.24 20.60 28.03
C TYR A 844 32.48 19.20 27.45
N MET A 845 32.94 18.28 28.29
CA MET A 845 33.19 16.87 27.94
C MET A 845 32.11 16.01 28.60
N PHE A 846 31.47 15.15 27.81
CA PHE A 846 30.53 14.14 28.32
C PHE A 846 31.02 12.75 27.95
N PHE A 847 30.80 11.80 28.85
CA PHE A 847 31.27 10.43 28.66
C PHE A 847 30.14 9.50 28.24
N GLU A 848 30.34 8.77 27.15
CA GLU A 848 29.27 7.98 26.54
C GLU A 848 29.33 6.50 26.90
N LYS A 849 30.51 5.87 26.85
CA LYS A 849 30.62 4.41 27.00
C LYS A 849 31.99 3.91 27.41
N ILE A 850 31.98 2.71 27.99
CA ILE A 850 33.18 1.95 28.32
C ILE A 850 33.24 0.72 27.42
N LEU A 851 34.43 0.43 26.90
CA LEU A 851 34.72 -0.71 26.03
C LEU A 851 35.92 -1.47 26.59
N TYR A 852 36.01 -2.76 26.27
CA TYR A 852 37.21 -3.56 26.54
C TYR A 852 37.87 -3.98 25.23
N PHE A 853 39.12 -3.56 25.02
CA PHE A 853 39.83 -3.75 23.77
C PHE A 853 41.30 -4.10 24.00
N ASN A 854 41.71 -5.27 23.52
CA ASN A 854 43.11 -5.72 23.51
C ASN A 854 43.83 -5.60 24.88
N GLY A 855 43.15 -6.01 25.95
CA GLY A 855 43.69 -5.93 27.32
C GLY A 855 43.51 -4.58 28.02
N LEU A 856 42.98 -3.58 27.33
CA LEU A 856 42.75 -2.24 27.86
C LEU A 856 41.25 -1.97 28.02
N TRP A 857 40.91 -1.23 29.07
CA TRP A 857 39.62 -0.57 29.18
C TRP A 857 39.72 0.78 28.46
N LEU A 858 38.76 1.06 27.59
CA LEU A 858 38.64 2.32 26.88
C LEU A 858 37.40 3.05 27.40
N TRP A 859 37.54 4.33 27.68
CA TRP A 859 36.44 5.21 28.08
C TRP A 859 36.26 6.26 26.99
N CYS A 860 35.17 6.14 26.24
CA CYS A 860 34.83 7.03 25.13
C CYS A 860 33.97 8.18 25.65
N GLY A 861 34.36 9.40 25.32
CA GLY A 861 33.59 10.61 25.54
C GLY A 861 33.68 11.55 24.35
N GLN A 862 32.95 12.64 24.41
CA GLN A 862 32.91 13.66 23.39
C GLN A 862 33.09 15.04 24.02
N GLN A 863 33.77 15.93 23.31
CA GLN A 863 34.05 17.30 23.74
C GLN A 863 33.50 18.28 22.70
N PHE A 864 32.82 19.35 23.14
CA PHE A 864 32.37 20.40 22.23
C PHE A 864 33.55 21.22 21.69
N GLU A 865 33.74 21.19 20.37
CA GLU A 865 34.76 21.96 19.66
C GLU A 865 34.10 23.10 18.88
N LYS A 866 34.71 24.29 18.92
CA LYS A 866 34.22 25.50 18.24
C LYS A 866 34.70 25.57 16.80
N TYR A 867 33.83 26.05 15.91
CA TYR A 867 34.22 26.44 14.55
C TYR A 867 33.62 27.80 14.18
N SER A 868 34.30 28.54 13.30
CA SER A 868 33.81 29.84 12.81
C SER A 868 33.23 29.73 11.40
N TYR A 869 32.11 30.40 11.14
CA TYR A 869 31.49 30.48 9.82
C TYR A 869 31.00 31.89 9.50
N THR A 870 30.80 32.16 8.21
CA THR A 870 30.32 33.46 7.73
C THR A 870 28.83 33.38 7.44
N GLU A 871 28.05 34.13 8.22
CA GLU A 871 26.63 34.30 8.01
C GLU A 871 26.40 35.52 7.10
N LYS A 872 25.86 35.26 5.90
CA LYS A 872 25.59 36.33 4.92
C LYS A 872 24.38 37.15 5.37
N GLY A 873 24.63 38.40 5.71
CA GLY A 873 23.60 39.38 6.06
C GLY A 873 23.20 40.25 4.87
N PHE A 874 22.05 40.90 4.98
CA PHE A 874 21.54 41.80 3.92
C PHE A 874 22.40 43.06 3.73
N PHE A 875 23.14 43.48 4.76
CA PHE A 875 23.98 44.69 4.76
C PHE A 875 25.48 44.41 4.96
N SER A 876 25.84 43.32 5.64
CA SER A 876 27.22 42.88 5.82
C SER A 876 27.27 41.43 6.27
N ASP A 877 28.29 40.70 5.83
CA ASP A 877 28.60 39.37 6.32
C ASP A 877 29.10 39.45 7.77
N SER A 878 28.62 38.57 8.64
CA SER A 878 29.05 38.49 10.04
C SER A 878 29.74 37.16 10.33
N THR A 879 30.79 37.17 11.14
CA THR A 879 31.44 35.94 11.59
C THR A 879 30.70 35.43 12.82
N ARG A 880 30.18 34.21 12.73
CA ARG A 880 29.49 33.49 13.80
C ARG A 880 30.29 32.27 14.22
N THR A 881 29.99 31.75 15.40
CA THR A 881 30.63 30.55 15.96
C THR A 881 29.57 29.47 16.10
N GLY A 882 29.86 28.29 15.55
CA GLY A 882 29.11 27.06 15.75
C GLY A 882 29.92 26.06 16.58
N HIS A 883 29.29 24.94 16.93
CA HIS A 883 29.90 23.89 17.75
C HIS A 883 29.58 22.50 17.17
N TYR A 884 30.48 21.55 17.37
CA TYR A 884 30.28 20.12 17.06
C TYR A 884 30.99 19.27 18.11
N ARG A 885 30.68 17.99 18.17
CA ARG A 885 31.19 17.02 19.14
C ARG A 885 32.41 16.29 18.58
N LYS A 886 33.55 16.46 19.24
CA LYS A 886 34.80 15.80 18.91
C LYS A 886 35.04 14.63 19.85
N ILE A 887 35.37 13.47 19.30
CA ILE A 887 35.66 12.26 20.07
C ILE A 887 36.94 12.41 20.92
N ALA A 888 36.86 11.94 22.17
CA ALA A 888 37.97 11.77 23.09
C ALA A 888 37.93 10.34 23.68
N ILE A 889 39.06 9.63 23.67
CA ILE A 889 39.13 8.28 24.23
C ILE A 889 40.25 8.23 25.27
N TYR A 890 39.94 7.68 26.44
CA TYR A 890 40.90 7.40 27.51
C TYR A 890 41.10 5.91 27.63
N CYS A 891 42.26 5.47 28.11
CA CYS A 891 42.58 4.08 28.32
C CYS A 891 43.17 3.81 29.70
N ALA A 892 42.89 2.62 30.24
CA ALA A 892 43.45 2.10 31.49
C ALA A 892 43.63 0.57 31.42
N GLN A 893 44.54 0.03 32.24
CA GLN A 893 44.72 -1.43 32.36
C GLN A 893 43.63 -2.08 33.22
N THR A 894 43.09 -1.32 34.18
CA THR A 894 42.04 -1.71 35.12
C THR A 894 41.01 -0.59 35.21
N LEU A 895 39.76 -0.92 35.58
CA LEU A 895 38.68 0.06 35.72
C LEU A 895 39.02 1.15 36.77
N ASP A 896 39.83 0.82 37.78
CA ASP A 896 40.31 1.76 38.81
C ASP A 896 41.25 2.85 38.29
N GLY A 897 41.69 2.77 37.02
CA GLY A 897 42.68 3.66 36.46
C GLY A 897 44.13 3.27 36.80
N PRO A 898 45.10 4.20 36.65
CA PRO A 898 44.92 5.57 36.16
C PRO A 898 44.45 5.59 34.70
N TRP A 899 43.51 6.48 34.41
CA TRP A 899 43.00 6.74 33.07
C TRP A 899 43.84 7.82 32.40
N GLN A 900 44.20 7.60 31.14
CA GLN A 900 45.05 8.52 30.36
C GLN A 900 44.59 8.56 28.91
N SER A 901 44.74 9.70 28.25
CA SER A 901 44.31 9.88 26.84
C SER A 901 44.93 8.79 25.97
N TRP A 902 44.10 8.16 25.14
CA TRP A 902 44.53 7.10 24.25
C TRP A 902 45.16 7.70 23.00
N ASP A 903 46.44 7.40 22.80
CA ASP A 903 47.27 7.89 21.70
C ASP A 903 46.75 7.47 20.31
N GLN A 904 45.88 6.46 20.27
CA GLN A 904 45.27 5.94 19.05
C GLN A 904 43.84 6.46 18.82
N THR A 905 43.41 7.52 19.50
CA THR A 905 42.12 8.19 19.24
C THR A 905 42.05 8.67 17.77
N PRO A 906 40.94 8.44 17.03
CA PRO A 906 40.85 8.80 15.62
C PRO A 906 40.99 10.31 15.41
N GLN A 907 41.86 10.70 14.47
CA GLN A 907 42.07 12.09 14.08
C GLN A 907 41.16 12.41 12.89
N LEU A 908 40.04 13.08 13.16
CA LEU A 908 39.00 13.38 12.17
C LEU A 908 39.12 14.82 11.65
N SER A 909 38.57 15.05 10.46
CA SER A 909 38.47 16.41 9.89
C SER A 909 37.45 17.26 10.65
N GLU A 910 37.62 18.58 10.62
CA GLU A 910 36.70 19.53 11.27
C GLU A 910 35.23 19.28 10.83
N GLY A 911 34.34 19.17 11.83
CA GLY A 911 32.90 18.99 11.66
C GLY A 911 32.41 17.54 11.61
N ILE A 912 33.31 16.55 11.70
CA ILE A 912 32.95 15.12 11.77
C ILE A 912 32.79 14.70 13.24
N GLU A 913 31.67 14.04 13.53
CA GLU A 913 31.30 13.47 14.83
C GLU A 913 31.41 11.93 14.76
N VAL A 914 31.62 11.28 15.91
CA VAL A 914 31.61 9.80 16.01
C VAL A 914 30.40 9.38 16.81
N GLU A 915 29.34 8.97 16.11
CA GLU A 915 28.08 8.57 16.72
C GLU A 915 28.21 7.29 17.56
N ALA A 916 29.05 6.35 17.13
CA ALA A 916 29.33 5.17 17.92
C ALA A 916 30.70 4.55 17.65
N ILE A 917 31.31 4.04 18.72
CA ILE A 917 32.44 3.10 18.65
C ILE A 917 32.03 1.76 19.27
N CYS A 918 32.40 0.65 18.63
CA CYS A 918 32.16 -0.70 19.16
C CYS A 918 33.35 -1.63 18.91
N THR A 919 33.44 -2.69 19.70
CA THR A 919 34.44 -3.76 19.56
C THR A 919 33.88 -4.88 18.68
N LEU A 920 34.74 -5.51 17.87
CA LEU A 920 34.33 -6.65 17.06
C LEU A 920 34.43 -7.96 17.84
N PRO A 921 33.32 -8.70 18.04
CA PRO A 921 33.35 -9.97 18.76
C PRO A 921 34.34 -10.97 18.14
N GLY A 922 35.23 -11.54 18.95
CA GLY A 922 36.22 -12.52 18.49
C GLY A 922 37.35 -11.96 17.62
N LYS A 923 37.45 -10.63 17.44
CA LYS A 923 38.54 -9.97 16.70
C LYS A 923 39.12 -8.82 17.53
N ASN A 924 40.42 -8.59 17.43
CA ASN A 924 41.08 -7.45 18.06
C ASN A 924 40.97 -6.19 17.18
N SER A 925 39.73 -5.75 16.92
CA SER A 925 39.44 -4.56 16.13
C SER A 925 38.29 -3.74 16.71
N LEU A 926 38.29 -2.43 16.41
CA LEU A 926 37.22 -1.48 16.70
C LEU A 926 36.58 -1.00 15.39
N LEU A 927 35.30 -0.65 15.46
CA LEU A 927 34.61 0.15 14.44
C LEU A 927 34.19 1.49 15.03
N ALA A 928 34.27 2.54 14.23
CA ALA A 928 33.76 3.87 14.53
C ALA A 928 32.82 4.32 13.41
N PHE A 929 31.60 4.67 13.76
CA PHE A 929 30.57 5.20 12.86
C PHE A 929 30.65 6.72 12.90
N CYS A 930 30.88 7.33 11.75
CA CYS A 930 31.21 8.73 11.62
C CYS A 930 30.24 9.45 10.69
N GLU A 931 29.83 10.65 11.06
CA GLU A 931 29.03 11.52 10.21
C GLU A 931 29.41 12.98 10.38
N TYR A 932 28.97 13.81 9.45
CA TYR A 932 29.16 15.25 9.58
C TYR A 932 28.00 15.85 10.38
N ASN A 933 28.33 16.73 11.32
CA ASN A 933 27.33 17.49 12.06
C ASN A 933 26.44 18.28 11.09
N SER A 934 25.12 18.09 11.18
CA SER A 934 24.14 18.69 10.27
C SER A 934 24.18 20.22 10.29
N SER A 935 24.39 20.83 11.45
CA SER A 935 24.57 22.28 11.58
C SER A 935 25.86 22.75 10.92
N PHE A 936 26.95 21.99 11.05
CA PHE A 936 28.21 22.28 10.37
C PHE A 936 28.06 22.27 8.84
N ILE A 937 27.43 21.24 8.26
CA ILE A 937 27.14 21.16 6.82
C ILE A 937 26.37 22.41 6.38
N ARG A 938 25.25 22.71 7.05
CA ARG A 938 24.36 23.82 6.72
C ARG A 938 25.08 25.17 6.81
N GLN A 939 25.83 25.41 7.88
CA GLN A 939 26.49 26.69 8.13
C GLN A 939 27.72 26.92 7.24
N LYS A 940 28.49 25.87 6.96
CA LYS A 940 29.65 25.93 6.05
C LYS A 940 29.28 25.74 4.59
N LYS A 941 28.02 25.43 4.28
CA LYS A 941 27.52 25.12 2.94
C LYS A 941 28.34 24.01 2.26
N LYS A 942 28.73 22.98 3.03
CA LYS A 942 29.36 21.81 2.45
C LYS A 942 28.32 21.00 1.65
N PRO A 943 28.73 20.28 0.59
CA PRO A 943 27.89 19.25 0.00
C PRO A 943 27.48 18.24 1.07
N GLU A 944 26.26 17.72 0.97
CA GLU A 944 25.85 16.59 1.79
C GLU A 944 26.85 15.44 1.59
N THR A 945 27.48 15.03 2.68
CA THR A 945 28.48 13.97 2.68
C THR A 945 27.90 12.81 3.49
N PRO A 946 27.78 11.61 2.91
CA PRO A 946 27.15 10.49 3.58
C PRO A 946 27.96 10.04 4.81
N PRO A 947 27.31 9.48 5.84
CA PRO A 947 27.98 8.80 6.94
C PRO A 947 28.91 7.69 6.43
N PHE A 948 29.95 7.39 7.19
CA PHE A 948 30.93 6.36 6.85
C PHE A 948 31.43 5.63 8.11
N VAL A 949 31.98 4.43 7.91
CA VAL A 949 32.50 3.61 9.02
C VAL A 949 34.01 3.48 8.89
N MET A 950 34.72 3.67 9.99
CA MET A 950 36.15 3.44 10.11
C MET A 950 36.43 2.19 10.96
N TYR A 951 37.55 1.52 10.72
CA TYR A 951 38.05 0.45 11.56
C TYR A 951 39.45 0.77 12.10
N TYR A 952 39.72 0.26 13.30
CA TYR A 952 41.04 0.20 13.90
C TYR A 952 41.36 -1.25 14.23
N GLY A 953 42.49 -1.78 13.75
CA GLY A 953 42.84 -3.19 13.92
C GLY A 953 44.32 -3.47 13.65
N ALA A 954 44.62 -4.55 12.91
CA ALA A 954 45.99 -5.01 12.66
C ALA A 954 46.96 -3.96 12.08
N ALA A 955 46.43 -2.96 11.36
CA ALA A 955 47.22 -1.87 10.79
C ALA A 955 47.70 -0.83 11.81
N LYS A 956 47.22 -0.89 13.07
CA LYS A 956 47.48 0.09 14.15
C LYS A 956 47.23 1.54 13.72
N ALA A 957 46.23 1.75 12.87
CA ALA A 957 45.80 3.04 12.38
C ALA A 957 44.33 2.93 11.94
N TRP A 958 43.60 4.03 12.06
CA TRP A 958 42.22 4.13 11.59
C TRP A 958 42.15 4.21 10.06
N LYS A 959 41.24 3.43 9.46
CA LYS A 959 41.01 3.40 8.01
C LYS A 959 39.52 3.23 7.74
N ASN A 960 39.05 3.70 6.58
CA ASN A 960 37.66 3.50 6.17
C ASN A 960 37.38 2.02 5.87
N CYS A 961 36.20 1.55 6.26
CA CYS A 961 35.65 0.26 5.88
C CYS A 961 35.01 0.33 4.51
N THR A 962 34.89 -0.82 3.86
CA THR A 962 33.81 -1.01 2.88
C THR A 962 32.53 -1.29 3.67
N TRP A 963 31.47 -0.53 3.39
CA TRP A 963 30.19 -0.65 4.08
C TRP A 963 29.07 -0.72 3.03
N GLY A 964 28.49 -1.91 2.85
CA GLY A 964 27.48 -2.18 1.82
C GLY A 964 26.05 -1.77 2.16
N GLY A 965 25.85 -1.00 3.24
CA GLY A 965 24.53 -0.54 3.69
C GLY A 965 24.56 0.92 4.14
N SER A 966 23.53 1.36 4.85
CA SER A 966 23.51 2.65 5.52
C SER A 966 24.48 2.65 6.70
N ALA A 967 25.34 3.67 6.76
CA ALA A 967 26.21 3.92 7.91
C ALA A 967 25.55 4.86 8.95
N ASN A 968 24.31 5.30 8.70
CA ASN A 968 23.57 6.15 9.62
C ASN A 968 23.02 5.31 10.79
N LEU A 969 23.36 5.67 12.02
CA LEU A 969 22.89 4.97 13.22
C LEU A 969 21.62 5.56 13.84
N GLY A 970 21.18 6.74 13.40
CA GLY A 970 20.09 7.49 14.01
C GLY A 970 20.30 7.77 15.50
N THR A 971 19.43 8.58 16.10
CA THR A 971 19.66 9.17 17.43
C THR A 971 19.50 8.23 18.63
N SER A 972 19.24 6.94 18.43
CA SER A 972 18.86 6.03 19.54
C SER A 972 19.36 4.57 19.46
N ASN A 973 20.09 4.16 18.43
CA ASN A 973 20.47 2.74 18.27
C ASN A 973 21.98 2.50 18.38
N SER A 974 22.36 1.65 19.34
CA SER A 974 23.72 1.10 19.38
C SER A 974 23.88 0.02 18.32
N PRO A 975 25.02 -0.03 17.59
CA PRO A 975 25.24 -1.03 16.56
C PRO A 975 25.29 -2.45 17.17
N ILE A 976 24.44 -3.36 16.70
CA ILE A 976 24.45 -4.76 17.15
C ILE A 976 25.38 -5.55 16.25
N ILE A 977 26.51 -6.01 16.80
CA ILE A 977 27.48 -6.85 16.08
C ILE A 977 27.63 -8.19 16.80
N ALA A 978 27.62 -9.26 16.03
CA ALA A 978 27.69 -10.62 16.50
C ALA A 978 28.69 -11.45 15.68
N ASN A 979 29.24 -12.50 16.29
CA ASN A 979 29.95 -13.54 15.56
C ASN A 979 29.04 -14.77 15.42
N TYR A 980 28.85 -15.25 14.19
CA TYR A 980 28.14 -16.49 13.86
C TYR A 980 29.10 -17.40 13.07
N GLY A 981 29.70 -18.36 13.78
CA GLY A 981 30.76 -19.20 13.23
C GLY A 981 32.03 -18.41 12.93
N ASP A 982 32.43 -18.38 11.65
CA ASP A 982 33.61 -17.64 11.17
C ASP A 982 33.27 -16.24 10.62
N LYS A 983 31.99 -15.84 10.67
CA LYS A 983 31.48 -14.59 10.08
C LYS A 983 30.99 -13.62 11.14
N LEU A 984 31.35 -12.34 10.96
CA LEU A 984 30.74 -11.24 11.70
C LEU A 984 29.47 -10.80 11.01
N MET A 985 28.46 -10.51 11.80
CA MET A 985 27.15 -10.02 11.36
C MET A 985 26.85 -8.71 12.07
N TYR A 986 26.39 -7.73 11.33
CA TYR A 986 25.87 -6.45 11.84
C TYR A 986 24.37 -6.41 11.57
N PHE A 987 23.63 -5.95 12.57
CA PHE A 987 22.19 -5.75 12.52
C PHE A 987 21.90 -4.29 12.89
N GLY A 988 21.30 -3.54 11.97
CA GLY A 988 20.91 -2.16 12.24
C GLY A 988 20.02 -1.57 11.14
N TRP A 989 19.02 -0.80 11.54
CA TRP A 989 18.10 -0.08 10.64
C TRP A 989 17.42 -0.94 9.56
N GLY A 990 17.07 -2.19 9.90
CA GLY A 990 16.45 -3.11 8.95
C GLY A 990 17.45 -3.83 8.04
N GLU A 991 18.74 -3.52 8.14
CA GLU A 991 19.79 -4.10 7.31
C GLU A 991 20.63 -5.13 8.07
N ILE A 992 21.03 -6.17 7.34
CA ILE A 992 21.94 -7.20 7.80
C ILE A 992 23.19 -7.16 6.91
N LEU A 993 24.34 -6.87 7.53
CA LEU A 993 25.64 -6.86 6.85
C LEU A 993 26.48 -8.00 7.39
N CYS A 994 27.28 -8.63 6.53
CA CYS A 994 28.23 -9.65 6.95
C CYS A 994 29.68 -9.28 6.59
N SER A 995 30.64 -9.78 7.38
CA SER A 995 32.06 -9.60 7.14
C SER A 995 32.89 -10.76 7.68
N ASP A 996 33.76 -11.33 6.84
CA ASP A 996 34.75 -12.32 7.28
C ASP A 996 35.95 -11.66 7.99
N LYS A 997 36.26 -10.42 7.57
CA LYS A 997 37.49 -9.71 7.94
C LYS A 997 37.27 -8.63 9.01
N GLY A 998 36.04 -8.13 9.16
CA GLY A 998 35.67 -7.06 10.09
C GLY A 998 35.84 -5.64 9.55
N TYR A 999 36.28 -5.47 8.30
CA TYR A 999 36.45 -4.15 7.66
C TYR A 999 35.93 -4.11 6.20
N GLU A 1000 35.53 -5.26 5.66
CA GLU A 1000 34.86 -5.39 4.37
C GLU A 1000 33.45 -5.93 4.67
N TRP A 1001 32.46 -5.04 4.68
CA TRP A 1001 31.07 -5.38 5.02
C TRP A 1001 30.20 -5.31 3.77
N SER A 1002 29.46 -6.39 3.52
CA SER A 1002 28.53 -6.51 2.39
C SER A 1002 27.12 -6.81 2.87
N LYS A 1003 26.13 -6.23 2.20
CA LYS A 1003 24.71 -6.49 2.46
C LYS A 1003 24.41 -7.95 2.16
N GLN A 1004 23.71 -8.58 3.10
CA GLN A 1004 23.15 -9.89 2.89
C GLN A 1004 21.77 -9.72 2.26
N GLU A 1005 21.46 -10.52 1.24
CA GLU A 1005 20.10 -10.70 0.75
C GLU A 1005 19.30 -11.42 1.85
N ALA A 1006 18.71 -10.65 2.75
CA ALA A 1006 17.83 -11.15 3.78
C ALA A 1006 16.38 -11.08 3.28
N THR A 1007 15.61 -12.13 3.51
CA THR A 1007 14.16 -12.17 3.24
C THR A 1007 13.34 -11.34 4.23
N VAL A 1008 13.96 -10.81 5.29
CA VAL A 1008 13.29 -10.10 6.38
C VAL A 1008 14.04 -8.82 6.75
N THR A 1009 13.30 -7.74 6.94
CA THR A 1009 13.82 -6.47 7.47
C THR A 1009 13.78 -6.50 9.00
N LEU A 1010 14.96 -6.50 9.64
CA LEU A 1010 15.05 -6.65 11.11
C LEU A 1010 15.30 -5.33 11.83
N TYR A 1011 14.30 -4.86 12.59
CA TYR A 1011 14.42 -3.70 13.48
C TYR A 1011 14.49 -4.19 14.94
N ALA A 1012 15.70 -4.41 15.44
CA ALA A 1012 15.92 -4.83 16.82
C ALA A 1012 16.83 -3.86 17.56
N ASN A 1013 16.52 -3.62 18.83
CA ASN A 1013 17.32 -2.79 19.71
C ASN A 1013 18.19 -3.65 20.64
N GLU A 1014 17.73 -4.86 20.96
CA GLU A 1014 18.44 -5.79 21.83
C GLU A 1014 18.61 -7.16 21.19
N ARG A 1015 19.71 -7.83 21.57
CA ARG A 1015 20.09 -9.16 21.11
C ARG A 1015 20.42 -10.04 22.31
N PHE A 1016 19.79 -11.21 22.38
CA PHE A 1016 19.99 -12.18 23.45
C PHE A 1016 20.35 -13.56 22.88
N PRO A 1017 21.62 -13.98 22.94
CA PRO A 1017 22.01 -15.34 22.59
C PRO A 1017 21.54 -16.32 23.68
N ILE A 1018 20.72 -17.29 23.29
CA ILE A 1018 20.14 -18.33 24.15
C ILE A 1018 20.49 -19.73 23.61
N ASN A 1019 21.60 -20.29 24.10
CA ASN A 1019 22.11 -21.59 23.64
C ASN A 1019 22.34 -21.63 22.11
N ASP A 1020 21.52 -22.40 21.39
CA ASP A 1020 21.51 -22.63 19.94
C ASP A 1020 20.63 -21.64 19.16
N LEU A 1021 20.02 -20.68 19.83
CA LEU A 1021 19.14 -19.66 19.27
C LEU A 1021 19.63 -18.27 19.66
N THR A 1022 19.29 -17.26 18.87
CA THR A 1022 19.42 -15.86 19.27
C THR A 1022 18.08 -15.16 19.10
N LEU A 1023 17.65 -14.47 20.15
CA LEU A 1023 16.47 -13.62 20.15
C LEU A 1023 16.87 -12.18 19.81
N PHE A 1024 16.06 -11.54 18.98
CA PHE A 1024 16.14 -10.14 18.63
C PHE A 1024 14.82 -9.47 19.04
N ILE A 1025 14.93 -8.43 19.85
CA ILE A 1025 13.78 -7.81 20.50
C ILE A 1025 13.79 -6.31 20.24
N ARG A 1026 12.60 -5.77 20.01
CA ARG A 1026 12.32 -4.34 20.00
C ARG A 1026 11.36 -4.00 21.14
N ASN A 1027 11.76 -3.05 21.99
CA ASN A 1027 10.89 -2.61 23.08
C ASN A 1027 9.60 -1.98 22.53
N GLY A 1028 8.46 -2.31 23.15
CA GLY A 1028 7.14 -1.82 22.75
C GLY A 1028 6.48 -2.58 21.60
N TRP A 1029 7.08 -3.68 21.14
CA TRP A 1029 6.55 -4.51 20.04
C TRP A 1029 6.12 -5.87 20.57
N SER A 1030 5.06 -6.43 20.00
CA SER A 1030 4.52 -7.76 20.35
C SER A 1030 5.18 -8.89 19.56
N GLU A 1031 6.37 -8.68 19.00
CA GLU A 1031 7.06 -9.62 18.12
C GLU A 1031 8.51 -9.82 18.58
N ILE A 1032 8.95 -11.08 18.60
CA ILE A 1032 10.34 -11.48 18.82
C ILE A 1032 10.84 -12.18 17.56
N TYR A 1033 11.97 -11.71 17.02
CA TYR A 1033 12.64 -12.37 15.91
C TYR A 1033 13.66 -13.37 16.44
N LEU A 1034 13.70 -14.56 15.87
CA LEU A 1034 14.62 -15.62 16.31
C LEU A 1034 15.35 -16.26 15.13
N THR A 1035 16.61 -16.60 15.37
CA THR A 1035 17.50 -17.20 14.36
C THR A 1035 18.48 -18.19 14.98
N GLN A 1036 18.86 -19.22 14.22
CA GLN A 1036 19.90 -20.19 14.58
C GLN A 1036 21.20 -19.96 13.79
N ASP A 1037 21.12 -19.32 12.63
CA ASP A 1037 22.21 -19.21 11.66
C ASP A 1037 22.51 -17.76 11.22
N ALA A 1038 21.70 -16.80 11.68
CA ALA A 1038 21.70 -15.41 11.23
C ALA A 1038 21.45 -15.21 9.73
N GLN A 1039 20.86 -16.19 9.06
CA GLN A 1039 20.43 -16.12 7.66
C GLN A 1039 18.92 -16.26 7.55
N SER A 1040 18.33 -17.15 8.35
CA SER A 1040 16.90 -17.36 8.46
C SER A 1040 16.37 -16.77 9.76
N PHE A 1041 15.30 -16.00 9.66
CA PHE A 1041 14.63 -15.38 10.79
C PHE A 1041 13.18 -15.86 10.83
N GLN A 1042 12.74 -16.26 12.02
CA GLN A 1042 11.35 -16.58 12.28
C GLN A 1042 10.76 -15.53 13.22
N GLU A 1043 9.47 -15.27 13.09
CA GLU A 1043 8.74 -14.28 13.89
C GLU A 1043 7.89 -15.03 14.91
N LEU A 1044 8.07 -14.70 16.19
CA LEU A 1044 7.28 -15.22 17.30
C LEU A 1044 6.46 -14.07 17.89
N ALA A 1045 5.14 -14.17 17.79
CA ALA A 1045 4.23 -13.21 18.39
C ALA A 1045 4.07 -13.48 19.90
N LEU A 1046 4.11 -12.40 20.68
CA LEU A 1046 3.82 -12.39 22.11
C LEU A 1046 2.32 -12.35 22.38
N GLU A 1047 1.94 -12.59 23.64
CA GLU A 1047 0.55 -12.39 24.08
C GLU A 1047 0.12 -10.94 23.86
N GLU A 1048 -1.18 -10.75 23.56
CA GLU A 1048 -1.76 -9.43 23.28
C GLU A 1048 -1.64 -8.51 24.48
N GLY A 1049 -1.13 -7.31 24.26
CA GLY A 1049 -0.83 -6.32 25.29
C GLY A 1049 0.45 -5.56 24.95
N ASN A 1050 0.88 -4.71 25.88
CA ASN A 1050 2.09 -3.91 25.72
C ASN A 1050 3.23 -4.54 26.51
N TRP A 1051 4.32 -4.84 25.80
CA TRP A 1051 5.54 -5.41 26.37
C TRP A 1051 6.67 -4.38 26.36
N SER A 1052 7.30 -4.16 27.52
CA SER A 1052 8.42 -3.24 27.67
C SER A 1052 9.54 -3.83 28.53
N HIS A 1053 10.73 -3.24 28.38
CA HIS A 1053 11.95 -3.60 29.13
C HIS A 1053 12.27 -5.10 29.09
N LEU A 1054 12.16 -5.73 27.92
CA LEU A 1054 12.41 -7.17 27.76
C LEU A 1054 13.91 -7.49 27.88
N ALA A 1055 14.26 -8.46 28.71
CA ALA A 1055 15.61 -9.01 28.81
C ALA A 1055 15.58 -10.53 28.82
N ALA A 1056 16.52 -11.18 28.14
CA ALA A 1056 16.52 -12.64 28.00
C ALA A 1056 17.87 -13.28 28.30
N ASN A 1057 17.86 -14.49 28.87
CA ASN A 1057 19.03 -15.35 29.04
C ASN A 1057 18.66 -16.81 28.82
N TYR A 1058 19.61 -17.74 28.95
CA TYR A 1058 19.37 -19.16 28.66
C TYR A 1058 18.31 -19.83 29.57
N ARG A 1059 17.92 -19.23 30.69
CA ARG A 1059 16.90 -19.76 31.62
C ARG A 1059 15.49 -19.30 31.26
N GLY A 1060 15.35 -18.15 30.62
CA GLY A 1060 14.06 -17.54 30.29
C GLY A 1060 14.18 -16.08 29.90
N ILE A 1061 13.03 -15.45 29.74
CA ILE A 1061 12.87 -14.05 29.37
C ILE A 1061 12.06 -13.31 30.45
N LEU A 1062 12.42 -12.08 30.76
CA LEU A 1062 11.75 -11.24 31.75
C LEU A 1062 11.26 -9.96 31.06
N GLY A 1063 10.04 -9.52 31.34
CA GLY A 1063 9.48 -8.30 30.75
C GLY A 1063 8.36 -7.69 31.60
N VAL A 1064 8.14 -6.40 31.39
CA VAL A 1064 6.99 -5.67 31.95
C VAL A 1064 5.84 -5.76 30.96
N TYR A 1065 4.65 -6.08 31.46
CA TYR A 1065 3.46 -6.31 30.66
C TYR A 1065 2.25 -5.58 31.24
N TYR A 1066 1.42 -5.00 30.37
CA TYR A 1066 0.07 -4.57 30.71
C TYR A 1066 -0.86 -4.74 29.51
N LEU A 1067 -2.13 -5.13 29.72
CA LEU A 1067 -3.06 -5.36 28.61
C LEU A 1067 -3.50 -4.03 27.97
N ASN A 1068 -3.85 -3.04 28.79
CA ASN A 1068 -4.24 -1.68 28.37
C ASN A 1068 -3.93 -0.67 29.48
N GLN A 1069 -3.98 0.63 29.20
CA GLN A 1069 -3.62 1.71 30.15
C GLN A 1069 -4.47 1.74 31.43
N HIS A 1070 -5.56 0.96 31.52
CA HIS A 1070 -6.44 0.88 32.67
C HIS A 1070 -6.28 -0.42 33.47
N GLU A 1071 -5.44 -1.34 33.01
CA GLU A 1071 -5.15 -2.61 33.69
C GLU A 1071 -3.82 -2.58 34.45
N GLU A 1072 -3.70 -3.48 35.44
CA GLU A 1072 -2.53 -3.57 36.31
C GLU A 1072 -1.27 -3.91 35.49
N THR A 1073 -0.20 -3.16 35.73
CA THR A 1073 1.12 -3.45 35.13
C THR A 1073 1.82 -4.54 35.94
N GLU A 1074 2.33 -5.55 35.24
CA GLU A 1074 2.88 -6.77 35.82
C GLU A 1074 4.32 -7.02 35.36
N LEU A 1075 5.15 -7.61 36.23
CA LEU A 1075 6.42 -8.21 35.83
C LEU A 1075 6.18 -9.69 35.53
N ARG A 1076 6.54 -10.15 34.33
CA ARG A 1076 6.32 -11.52 33.87
C ARG A 1076 7.63 -12.22 33.51
N LEU A 1077 7.75 -13.48 33.94
CA LEU A 1077 8.84 -14.40 33.59
C LEU A 1077 8.33 -15.41 32.56
N GLY A 1078 8.92 -15.38 31.37
CA GLY A 1078 8.68 -16.33 30.29
C GLY A 1078 9.65 -17.50 30.32
N HIS A 1079 9.12 -18.71 30.23
CA HIS A 1079 9.88 -19.95 30.11
C HIS A 1079 9.85 -20.45 28.66
N TYR A 1080 11.00 -20.84 28.13
CA TYR A 1080 11.09 -21.38 26.78
C TYR A 1080 10.55 -22.80 26.71
N ILE A 1081 9.64 -23.03 25.77
CA ILE A 1081 9.08 -24.34 25.48
C ILE A 1081 9.65 -24.83 24.15
N CYS A 1082 10.02 -26.11 24.12
CA CYS A 1082 10.48 -26.75 22.90
C CYS A 1082 9.87 -28.15 22.84
N GLN A 1083 8.95 -28.39 21.92
CA GLN A 1083 8.25 -29.66 21.74
C GLN A 1083 8.56 -30.26 20.36
N THR A 1084 8.91 -31.54 20.31
CA THR A 1084 9.18 -32.20 19.02
C THR A 1084 7.90 -32.30 18.18
N LYS A 1085 7.98 -31.86 16.93
CA LYS A 1085 6.87 -31.95 15.97
C LYS A 1085 6.68 -33.43 15.60
N ILE A 1086 5.47 -33.97 15.83
CA ILE A 1086 5.15 -35.39 15.65
C ILE A 1086 5.01 -35.74 14.17
#